data_AF-A0A842XNC5-F1
#
_entry.id   AF-A0A842XNC5-F1
#
_cell.length_a   1.000
_cell.length_b   1.000
_cell.length_c   1.000
_cell.angle_alpha   90.00
_cell.angle_beta   90.00
_cell.angle_gamma   90.00
#
_symmetry.space_group_name_H-M   'P 1'
#
loop_
_entity.id
_entity.type
_entity.pdbx_description
1 polymer ?
#
loop_
_entity_poly.entity_id
_entity_poly.type
_entity_poly.pdbx_seq_one_letter_code
_entity_poly.pdbx_strand_id
1 'polypeptide(L)'
;MIPDWAKSLLVKIALGTVILFALLIFTGNAGASDVIVNPSLIDVSFAFNQPIGSRDYSTDEYFTITISGNDTITIDSVSDDNDRIRITPLPSSFSLEDGESKSIKITIWASSYASEGKHVEEVKIRSNGEIKEIVKVTVTIIYYAKIEVSPSSIDFGRVGRKESPSRTVEIREVLGYKSASGVSILPRISGNNWVEPDKYGDIGSVSHSHPYSLTFQMKSEKHPDYNRYSWEYKITSNNAGSATIPIEAYILMPPKLGTLYDEYLEIKFDKPKGTVPKYDRYIEVRVRNDGDEILSFTSKFTESPSGITIRIVNPSGSVSGKSSETISLHVVAPYDAPEGTYRGRLRIDATDKDGKYNAGRGSVDITIEIIWPVDFTISPTSIDFGSLELKERGYEEKSENITLTEFYHYKPVRNLRISKSGEYGNWLREEWDFAEIPPGASRTITLKIEPGLEAVPQDYLWRYALSASGIGAKRMEVKAKIVPLNITKMIEDFKSFRETPLYRNYPSSESIISDGIGILEIIAGSEVSAEDWQKIPVLMKGTLSLLSSLNGGIVSSEEENYGKTVESLSAASVSTSTIESNSNLNNRDISGYATDMSASADQTTEEVLLDAAKLLELRGWTIKKAVEHALAMNDISGLKNEENVLESAISYQYAAMLYGLLNNREKRLGSVHEGSLLMDKHDELVSDAAELRIKADNALSNSKENDLIRIGDLHLLLNPYDYDTFLESYKMAERYLEEATKKYKVSGELLLADKTEEDLTNLKGERRFILSLFFIACSVYGVLFISALVRIIGGSMAYMRDMYEREVGDLLVT
;
A
#
# COMPACT_ATOMS: atom_id res chain seq x y z
N MET A 1 -152.62 79.05 22.32
CA MET A 1 -154.07 78.92 22.57
C MET A 1 -154.81 79.45 21.35
N ILE A 2 -154.89 78.62 20.30
CA ILE A 2 -155.31 78.84 18.90
C ILE A 2 -155.53 77.40 18.34
N PRO A 3 -156.48 77.12 17.41
CA PRO A 3 -157.86 76.73 17.73
C PRO A 3 -158.20 75.32 17.19
N ASP A 4 -159.31 74.76 17.68
CA ASP A 4 -159.69 73.34 17.56
C ASP A 4 -160.00 72.78 16.16
N TRP A 5 -159.95 73.58 15.08
CA TRP A 5 -160.07 73.06 13.71
C TRP A 5 -158.71 72.83 13.01
N ALA A 6 -157.60 73.36 13.55
CA ALA A 6 -156.23 73.09 13.05
C ALA A 6 -155.63 71.78 13.61
N LYS A 7 -156.27 71.15 14.61
CA LYS A 7 -155.94 69.80 15.11
C LYS A 7 -156.32 68.67 14.14
N SER A 8 -157.07 68.98 13.07
CA SER A 8 -157.59 67.99 12.11
C SER A 8 -156.65 67.65 10.93
N LEU A 9 -155.60 68.46 10.70
CA LEU A 9 -154.70 68.28 9.54
C LEU A 9 -153.23 67.96 9.90
N LEU A 10 -152.77 68.26 11.13
CA LEU A 10 -151.36 68.10 11.54
C LEU A 10 -151.03 66.85 12.37
N VAL A 11 -152.01 66.05 12.81
CA VAL A 11 -151.75 64.69 13.35
C VAL A 11 -152.08 63.59 12.33
N LYS A 12 -152.84 63.89 11.28
CA LYS A 12 -152.96 63.00 10.11
C LYS A 12 -151.63 62.84 9.33
N ILE A 13 -150.63 63.67 9.63
CA ILE A 13 -149.23 63.58 9.16
C ILE A 13 -148.30 62.96 10.23
N ALA A 14 -148.80 62.66 11.45
CA ALA A 14 -148.02 62.10 12.58
C ALA A 14 -148.58 60.81 13.20
N LEU A 15 -149.75 60.30 12.74
CA LEU A 15 -150.12 58.89 12.93
C LEU A 15 -149.55 57.98 11.81
N GLY A 16 -148.83 58.60 10.87
CA GLY A 16 -148.03 57.99 9.81
C GLY A 16 -146.64 57.54 10.23
N THR A 17 -146.41 57.18 11.51
CA THR A 17 -145.07 56.70 11.92
C THR A 17 -145.00 55.61 13.02
N VAL A 18 -146.11 55.15 13.67
CA VAL A 18 -145.98 54.14 14.76
C VAL A 18 -147.05 53.02 14.80
N ILE A 19 -148.13 53.04 14.01
CA ILE A 19 -149.07 51.88 13.90
C ILE A 19 -149.22 51.43 12.42
N LEU A 20 -148.13 51.58 11.67
CA LEU A 20 -147.77 50.64 10.58
C LEU A 20 -147.00 49.42 11.15
N PHE A 21 -146.79 49.40 12.47
CA PHE A 21 -145.96 48.45 13.22
C PHE A 21 -146.70 47.18 13.68
N ALA A 22 -147.95 46.96 13.25
CA ALA A 22 -148.77 45.81 13.67
C ALA A 22 -149.56 45.15 12.51
N LEU A 23 -149.10 45.33 11.27
CA LEU A 23 -149.55 44.59 10.08
C LEU A 23 -148.35 43.95 9.33
N LEU A 24 -147.20 43.84 10.00
CA LEU A 24 -145.89 43.61 9.40
C LEU A 24 -145.04 42.56 10.14
N ILE A 25 -145.67 41.61 10.84
CA ILE A 25 -144.98 40.48 11.47
C ILE A 25 -145.81 39.20 11.27
N PHE A 26 -145.15 38.15 10.75
CA PHE A 26 -145.59 36.77 10.47
C PHE A 26 -146.16 36.45 9.07
N THR A 27 -145.28 36.16 8.10
CA THR A 27 -145.10 34.82 7.50
C THR A 27 -143.85 34.78 6.61
N GLY A 28 -142.88 33.94 6.98
CA GLY A 28 -141.90 33.30 6.08
C GLY A 28 -140.68 34.10 5.61
N ASN A 29 -139.63 34.12 6.44
CA ASN A 29 -138.24 34.31 5.99
C ASN A 29 -137.88 33.23 4.95
N ALA A 30 -137.43 33.63 3.78
CA ALA A 30 -136.31 32.98 3.11
C ALA A 30 -135.18 34.02 3.13
N GLY A 31 -134.28 33.89 4.09
CA GLY A 31 -133.10 34.75 4.18
C GLY A 31 -132.32 34.62 2.88
N ALA A 32 -132.01 35.76 2.25
CA ALA A 32 -131.04 35.79 1.18
C ALA A 32 -129.71 35.28 1.77
N SER A 33 -129.15 34.23 1.18
CA SER A 33 -127.85 33.73 1.61
C SER A 33 -126.79 34.78 1.31
N ASP A 34 -126.09 35.27 2.34
CA ASP A 34 -125.00 36.24 2.18
C ASP A 34 -123.66 35.50 2.26
N VAL A 35 -122.77 35.75 1.30
CA VAL A 35 -121.49 35.03 1.12
C VAL A 35 -120.35 36.02 1.38
N ILE A 36 -119.43 35.68 2.29
CA ILE A 36 -118.27 36.50 2.63
C ILE A 36 -117.00 35.75 2.23
N VAL A 37 -116.03 36.45 1.61
CA VAL A 37 -114.79 35.86 1.11
C VAL A 37 -113.56 36.59 1.64
N ASN A 38 -112.58 35.85 2.16
CA ASN A 38 -111.36 36.41 2.74
C ASN A 38 -110.11 35.57 2.44
N PRO A 39 -109.03 36.15 1.86
CA PRO A 39 -108.97 37.49 1.29
C PRO A 39 -109.75 37.56 -0.04
N SER A 40 -110.21 38.77 -0.39
CA SER A 40 -110.85 39.06 -1.69
C SER A 40 -109.85 39.49 -2.77
N LEU A 41 -108.55 39.58 -2.44
CA LEU A 41 -107.46 39.91 -3.35
C LEU A 41 -106.27 38.97 -3.11
N ILE A 42 -105.70 38.42 -4.19
CA ILE A 42 -104.52 37.55 -4.19
C ILE A 42 -103.54 38.06 -5.27
N ASP A 43 -102.27 38.30 -4.91
CA ASP A 43 -101.24 38.78 -5.83
C ASP A 43 -100.09 37.76 -5.96
N VAL A 44 -99.75 37.36 -7.19
CA VAL A 44 -98.68 36.41 -7.51
C VAL A 44 -97.76 36.99 -8.58
N SER A 45 -96.47 36.66 -8.52
CA SER A 45 -95.52 37.01 -9.59
C SER A 45 -94.69 35.81 -10.02
N PHE A 46 -94.50 35.67 -11.34
CA PHE A 46 -93.65 34.65 -11.95
C PHE A 46 -92.51 35.31 -12.74
N ALA A 47 -91.29 35.00 -12.35
CA ALA A 47 -90.06 35.45 -12.98
C ALA A 47 -89.49 34.37 -13.91
N PHE A 48 -89.57 34.60 -15.21
CA PHE A 48 -89.07 33.67 -16.22
C PHE A 48 -87.60 33.95 -16.52
N ASN A 49 -86.74 33.12 -15.94
CA ASN A 49 -85.28 33.18 -16.06
C ASN A 49 -84.67 31.92 -16.72
N GLN A 50 -85.53 31.07 -17.30
CA GLN A 50 -85.18 29.86 -18.04
C GLN A 50 -85.69 29.97 -19.49
N PRO A 51 -85.04 29.37 -20.49
CA PRO A 51 -85.45 29.51 -21.90
C PRO A 51 -86.94 29.31 -22.16
N ILE A 52 -87.51 30.07 -23.09
CA ILE A 52 -88.92 29.96 -23.49
C ILE A 52 -89.25 28.52 -23.88
N GLY A 53 -90.39 28.02 -23.39
CA GLY A 53 -90.82 26.64 -23.58
C GLY A 53 -90.14 25.59 -22.70
N SER A 54 -89.18 25.95 -21.84
CA SER A 54 -88.50 24.97 -20.96
C SER A 54 -89.28 24.62 -19.69
N ARG A 55 -90.03 25.58 -19.12
CA ARG A 55 -90.78 25.37 -17.88
C ARG A 55 -91.93 26.37 -17.75
N ASP A 56 -93.09 25.85 -17.39
CA ASP A 56 -94.21 26.64 -16.90
C ASP A 56 -94.17 26.73 -15.37
N TYR A 57 -94.77 27.76 -14.80
CA TYR A 57 -94.72 28.06 -13.37
C TYR A 57 -96.10 27.91 -12.76
N SER A 58 -96.19 27.40 -11.54
CA SER A 58 -97.45 27.33 -10.79
C SER A 58 -97.22 27.58 -9.31
N THR A 59 -98.20 28.18 -8.66
CA THR A 59 -98.28 28.35 -7.20
C THR A 59 -99.70 28.05 -6.72
N ASP A 60 -99.84 27.70 -5.45
CA ASP A 60 -101.13 27.50 -4.80
C ASP A 60 -101.37 28.63 -3.80
N GLU A 61 -102.56 29.24 -3.87
CA GLU A 61 -103.03 30.26 -2.95
C GLU A 61 -104.36 29.83 -2.33
N TYR A 62 -104.77 30.48 -1.24
CA TYR A 62 -105.95 30.06 -0.49
C TYR A 62 -106.81 31.24 -0.11
N PHE A 63 -108.13 31.06 -0.17
CA PHE A 63 -109.10 31.98 0.44
C PHE A 63 -110.22 31.19 1.12
N THR A 64 -110.93 31.84 2.05
CA THR A 64 -112.00 31.20 2.82
C THR A 64 -113.34 31.82 2.44
N ILE A 65 -114.34 30.97 2.24
CA ILE A 65 -115.73 31.37 2.00
C ILE A 65 -116.54 31.03 3.25
N THR A 66 -117.33 32.00 3.74
CA THR A 66 -118.30 31.84 4.83
C THR A 66 -119.69 32.22 4.32
N ILE A 67 -120.74 31.47 4.67
CA ILE A 67 -122.11 31.78 4.26
C ILE A 67 -123.05 31.95 5.45
N SER A 68 -124.07 32.81 5.30
CA SER A 68 -125.26 32.84 6.16
C SER A 68 -126.43 32.18 5.41
N GLY A 69 -126.95 31.07 5.92
CA GLY A 69 -127.92 30.18 5.26
C GLY A 69 -127.32 28.91 4.63
N ASN A 70 -128.16 27.91 4.30
CA ASN A 70 -127.72 26.66 3.67
C ASN A 70 -127.74 26.78 2.15
N ASP A 71 -126.59 26.65 1.50
CA ASP A 71 -126.47 26.82 0.05
C ASP A 71 -125.36 25.96 -0.57
N THR A 72 -125.43 25.73 -1.88
CA THR A 72 -124.38 25.12 -2.68
C THR A 72 -123.56 26.21 -3.37
N ILE A 73 -122.28 26.27 -2.98
CA ILE A 73 -121.28 27.18 -3.55
C ILE A 73 -120.62 26.52 -4.76
N THR A 74 -120.49 27.28 -5.85
CA THR A 74 -119.70 26.94 -7.04
C THR A 74 -118.71 28.06 -7.33
N ILE A 75 -117.48 27.70 -7.69
CA ILE A 75 -116.38 28.64 -7.94
C ILE A 75 -115.86 28.39 -9.34
N ASP A 76 -115.83 29.45 -10.15
CA ASP A 76 -115.36 29.36 -11.52
C ASP A 76 -113.84 29.16 -11.58
N SER A 77 -113.40 28.27 -12.47
CA SER A 77 -112.02 28.31 -12.96
C SER A 77 -111.89 29.45 -13.96
N VAL A 78 -110.79 30.20 -13.86
CA VAL A 78 -110.48 31.28 -14.80
C VAL A 78 -109.33 30.85 -15.70
N SER A 79 -109.45 31.18 -16.98
CA SER A 79 -108.45 30.97 -18.01
C SER A 79 -108.27 32.29 -18.76
N ASP A 80 -107.04 32.78 -18.81
CA ASP A 80 -106.67 34.04 -19.44
C ASP A 80 -105.45 33.86 -20.37
N ASP A 81 -105.22 34.84 -21.23
CA ASP A 81 -104.14 34.88 -22.22
C ASP A 81 -104.11 33.63 -23.12
N ASN A 82 -105.27 33.29 -23.69
CA ASN A 82 -105.46 32.05 -24.48
C ASN A 82 -105.04 30.78 -23.73
N ASP A 83 -105.48 30.66 -22.47
CA ASP A 83 -105.26 29.48 -21.63
C ASP A 83 -103.80 29.25 -21.21
N ARG A 84 -103.01 30.34 -21.24
CA ARG A 84 -101.63 30.42 -20.78
C ARG A 84 -101.52 30.90 -19.33
N ILE A 85 -102.58 31.48 -18.78
CA ILE A 85 -102.75 31.70 -17.34
C ILE A 85 -104.01 30.97 -16.91
N ARG A 86 -103.90 30.13 -15.87
CA ARG A 86 -105.03 29.35 -15.35
C ARG A 86 -105.12 29.48 -13.85
N ILE A 87 -106.34 29.72 -13.37
CA ILE A 87 -106.67 29.76 -11.94
C ILE A 87 -107.74 28.71 -11.70
N THR A 88 -107.37 27.64 -11.01
CA THR A 88 -108.25 26.49 -10.80
C THR A 88 -108.56 26.31 -9.31
N PRO A 89 -109.83 26.48 -8.88
CA PRO A 89 -110.22 26.25 -7.49
C PRO A 89 -110.42 24.75 -7.19
N LEU A 90 -110.11 24.34 -5.96
CA LEU A 90 -110.32 22.99 -5.44
C LEU A 90 -110.77 23.04 -3.96
N PRO A 91 -111.97 22.51 -3.62
CA PRO A 91 -113.02 22.04 -4.53
C PRO A 91 -113.72 23.20 -5.27
N SER A 92 -114.14 22.98 -6.52
CA SER A 92 -114.87 23.96 -7.33
C SER A 92 -116.38 24.00 -7.09
N SER A 93 -116.92 23.01 -6.36
CA SER A 93 -118.33 22.98 -5.93
C SER A 93 -118.46 22.23 -4.61
N PHE A 94 -119.26 22.75 -3.67
CA PHE A 94 -119.56 22.13 -2.39
C PHE A 94 -120.75 22.83 -1.72
N SER A 95 -121.38 22.18 -0.75
CA SER A 95 -122.44 22.80 0.07
C SER A 95 -121.88 23.26 1.42
N LEU A 96 -122.44 24.35 1.95
CA LEU A 96 -122.16 24.86 3.29
C LEU A 96 -123.48 25.07 4.03
N GLU A 97 -123.48 24.73 5.31
CA GLU A 97 -124.58 25.06 6.23
C GLU A 97 -124.40 26.46 6.83
N ASP A 98 -125.48 27.02 7.38
CA ASP A 98 -125.52 28.36 7.96
C ASP A 98 -124.40 28.56 9.00
N GLY A 99 -123.54 29.57 8.78
CA GLY A 99 -122.41 29.91 9.63
C GLY A 99 -121.13 29.09 9.38
N GLU A 100 -121.15 28.07 8.52
CA GLU A 100 -119.95 27.31 8.17
C GLU A 100 -119.01 28.10 7.26
N SER A 101 -117.72 27.83 7.40
CA SER A 101 -116.67 28.40 6.56
C SER A 101 -115.79 27.32 5.97
N LYS A 102 -115.35 27.49 4.72
CA LYS A 102 -114.46 26.53 4.04
C LYS A 102 -113.33 27.24 3.32
N SER A 103 -112.12 26.74 3.54
CA SER A 103 -110.93 27.16 2.82
C SER A 103 -110.86 26.49 1.45
N ILE A 104 -110.61 27.30 0.43
CA ILE A 104 -110.52 26.92 -0.97
C ILE A 104 -109.10 27.18 -1.43
N LYS A 105 -108.48 26.12 -1.97
CA LYS A 105 -107.21 26.24 -2.67
C LYS A 105 -107.47 26.69 -4.10
N ILE A 106 -106.75 27.69 -4.57
CA ILE A 106 -106.63 28.01 -5.99
C ILE A 106 -105.22 27.71 -6.46
N THR A 107 -105.09 26.94 -7.54
CA THR A 107 -103.82 26.76 -8.24
C THR A 107 -103.74 27.76 -9.37
N ILE A 108 -102.74 28.65 -9.30
CA ILE A 108 -102.43 29.66 -10.30
C ILE A 108 -101.24 29.14 -11.11
N TRP A 109 -101.44 28.93 -12.41
CA TRP A 109 -100.42 28.45 -13.34
C TRP A 109 -100.22 29.47 -14.45
N ALA A 110 -98.97 29.67 -14.86
CA ALA A 110 -98.58 30.54 -15.96
C ALA A 110 -97.58 29.84 -16.88
N SER A 111 -97.90 29.82 -18.17
CA SER A 111 -97.02 29.29 -19.20
C SER A 111 -95.84 30.21 -19.46
N SER A 112 -94.72 29.63 -19.90
CA SER A 112 -93.61 30.39 -20.51
C SER A 112 -94.01 31.19 -21.75
N TYR A 113 -95.17 30.92 -22.35
CA TYR A 113 -95.71 31.74 -23.44
C TYR A 113 -96.67 32.84 -22.98
N ALA A 114 -96.92 32.98 -21.67
CA ALA A 114 -97.86 33.95 -21.14
C ALA A 114 -97.37 35.39 -21.38
N SER A 115 -98.23 36.28 -21.86
CA SER A 115 -97.90 37.67 -22.18
C SER A 115 -97.28 38.37 -20.96
N GLU A 116 -96.19 39.12 -21.16
CA GLU A 116 -95.54 39.86 -20.05
C GLU A 116 -96.45 40.98 -19.53
N GLY A 117 -96.50 41.16 -18.21
CA GLY A 117 -97.28 42.22 -17.59
C GLY A 117 -98.13 41.73 -16.42
N LYS A 118 -99.07 42.60 -15.99
CA LYS A 118 -100.02 42.27 -14.93
C LYS A 118 -101.35 41.84 -15.56
N HIS A 119 -101.80 40.65 -15.21
CA HIS A 119 -103.11 40.10 -15.57
C HIS A 119 -103.96 40.08 -14.31
N VAL A 120 -105.18 40.64 -14.37
CA VAL A 120 -106.07 40.75 -13.19
C VAL A 120 -107.35 39.99 -13.50
N GLU A 121 -107.50 38.85 -12.83
CA GLU A 121 -108.59 37.92 -13.07
C GLU A 121 -109.59 37.92 -11.93
N GLU A 122 -110.88 37.78 -12.26
CA GLU A 122 -111.99 37.78 -11.32
C GLU A 122 -112.55 36.36 -11.16
N VAL A 123 -112.18 35.68 -10.07
CA VAL A 123 -112.73 34.38 -9.69
C VAL A 123 -114.10 34.59 -9.07
N LYS A 124 -115.15 34.20 -9.79
CA LYS A 124 -116.55 34.39 -9.38
C LYS A 124 -117.01 33.26 -8.48
N ILE A 125 -117.59 33.62 -7.35
CA ILE A 125 -118.16 32.70 -6.38
C ILE A 125 -119.68 32.80 -6.46
N ARG A 126 -120.32 31.69 -6.82
CA ARG A 126 -121.76 31.60 -7.00
C ARG A 126 -122.41 30.78 -5.90
N SER A 127 -123.58 31.23 -5.46
CA SER A 127 -124.46 30.56 -4.51
C SER A 127 -125.80 30.31 -5.21
N ASN A 128 -126.28 29.06 -5.25
CA ASN A 128 -127.48 28.65 -6.00
C ASN A 128 -127.56 29.20 -7.45
N GLY A 129 -126.42 29.31 -8.13
CA GLY A 129 -126.32 29.74 -9.52
C GLY A 129 -126.18 31.26 -9.75
N GLU A 130 -126.32 32.09 -8.70
CA GLU A 130 -126.08 33.54 -8.78
C GLU A 130 -124.70 33.91 -8.27
N ILE A 131 -124.01 34.86 -8.93
CA ILE A 131 -122.72 35.40 -8.44
C ILE A 131 -123.00 36.23 -7.19
N LYS A 132 -122.33 35.89 -6.08
CA LYS A 132 -122.46 36.62 -4.81
C LYS A 132 -121.21 37.41 -4.49
N GLU A 133 -120.02 36.84 -4.71
CA GLU A 133 -118.75 37.50 -4.43
C GLU A 133 -117.70 37.22 -5.51
N ILE A 134 -116.65 38.04 -5.52
CA ILE A 134 -115.54 37.95 -6.48
C ILE A 134 -114.20 38.04 -5.75
N VAL A 135 -113.29 37.10 -6.04
CA VAL A 135 -111.88 37.18 -5.63
C VAL A 135 -111.06 37.69 -6.82
N LYS A 136 -110.36 38.81 -6.64
CA LYS A 136 -109.44 39.34 -7.63
C LYS A 136 -108.07 38.68 -7.48
N VAL A 137 -107.54 38.11 -8.56
CA VAL A 137 -106.23 37.49 -8.60
C VAL A 137 -105.35 38.23 -9.60
N THR A 138 -104.31 38.90 -9.12
CA THR A 138 -103.32 39.55 -9.98
C THR A 138 -102.15 38.61 -10.22
N VAL A 139 -101.89 38.26 -11.47
CA VAL A 139 -100.72 37.48 -11.90
C VAL A 139 -99.76 38.40 -12.65
N THR A 140 -98.56 38.60 -12.12
CA THR A 140 -97.50 39.41 -12.75
C THR A 140 -96.46 38.52 -13.42
N ILE A 141 -96.36 38.58 -14.74
CA ILE A 141 -95.34 37.87 -15.54
C ILE A 141 -94.16 38.81 -15.79
N ILE A 142 -92.95 38.37 -15.44
CA ILE A 142 -91.69 39.13 -15.62
C ILE A 142 -90.70 38.32 -16.45
N TYR A 143 -90.22 38.89 -17.55
CA TYR A 143 -89.26 38.27 -18.45
C TYR A 143 -87.85 38.85 -18.30
N TYR A 144 -86.87 37.95 -18.17
CA TYR A 144 -85.44 38.28 -18.18
C TYR A 144 -84.83 38.05 -19.58
N ALA A 145 -83.70 38.72 -19.84
CA ALA A 145 -82.83 38.45 -20.98
C ALA A 145 -81.47 37.99 -20.46
N LYS A 146 -80.76 37.16 -21.24
CA LYS A 146 -79.38 36.75 -20.93
C LYS A 146 -78.56 36.66 -22.21
N ILE A 147 -77.40 37.33 -22.24
CA ILE A 147 -76.43 37.13 -23.32
C ILE A 147 -75.53 35.93 -23.02
N GLU A 148 -75.20 35.19 -24.08
CA GLU A 148 -74.19 34.15 -24.09
C GLU A 148 -73.26 34.36 -25.29
N VAL A 149 -72.00 33.97 -25.13
CA VAL A 149 -70.98 34.06 -26.18
C VAL A 149 -70.49 32.65 -26.48
N SER A 150 -70.51 32.27 -27.76
CA SER A 150 -70.08 30.96 -28.23
C SER A 150 -69.10 31.06 -29.41
N PRO A 151 -67.88 30.50 -29.32
CA PRO A 151 -67.31 29.88 -28.12
C PRO A 151 -67.04 30.91 -27.01
N SER A 152 -67.05 30.46 -25.76
CA SER A 152 -66.81 31.32 -24.58
C SER A 152 -65.34 31.72 -24.40
N SER A 153 -64.43 31.18 -25.20
CA SER A 153 -63.01 31.52 -25.26
C SER A 153 -62.47 31.31 -26.68
N ILE A 154 -61.38 31.98 -27.01
CA ILE A 154 -60.69 31.83 -28.29
C ILE A 154 -59.27 31.32 -28.05
N ASP A 155 -58.90 30.22 -28.70
CA ASP A 155 -57.52 29.79 -28.81
C ASP A 155 -57.09 29.87 -30.29
N PHE A 156 -56.11 30.73 -30.57
CA PHE A 156 -55.48 30.81 -31.89
C PHE A 156 -54.50 29.65 -32.15
N GLY A 157 -54.14 28.88 -31.12
CA GLY A 157 -53.20 27.78 -31.19
C GLY A 157 -51.77 28.28 -31.41
N ARG A 158 -50.98 27.51 -32.18
CA ARG A 158 -49.62 27.89 -32.56
C ARG A 158 -49.67 28.79 -33.79
N VAL A 159 -49.24 30.03 -33.62
CA VAL A 159 -49.27 31.05 -34.67
C VAL A 159 -47.85 31.40 -35.09
N GLY A 160 -47.57 31.28 -36.39
CA GLY A 160 -46.33 31.76 -36.97
C GLY A 160 -46.24 33.28 -36.86
N ARG A 161 -45.02 33.80 -36.65
CA ARG A 161 -44.75 35.24 -36.49
C ARG A 161 -45.21 36.12 -37.67
N LYS A 162 -45.41 35.53 -38.85
CA LYS A 162 -45.90 36.19 -40.08
C LYS A 162 -47.36 35.86 -40.39
N GLU A 163 -48.00 35.02 -39.58
CA GLU A 163 -49.38 34.63 -39.77
C GLU A 163 -50.32 35.64 -39.08
N SER A 164 -51.48 35.84 -39.69
CA SER A 164 -52.52 36.73 -39.19
C SER A 164 -53.85 35.98 -39.15
N PRO A 165 -54.02 35.02 -38.23
CA PRO A 165 -55.25 34.24 -38.13
C PRO A 165 -56.41 35.08 -37.58
N SER A 166 -57.64 34.66 -37.88
CA SER A 166 -58.87 35.23 -37.32
C SER A 166 -59.77 34.14 -36.74
N ARG A 167 -60.57 34.53 -35.73
CA ARG A 167 -61.53 33.67 -35.04
C ARG A 167 -62.79 34.47 -34.75
N THR A 168 -63.95 33.83 -34.91
CA THR A 168 -65.25 34.49 -34.72
C THR A 168 -65.95 33.89 -33.52
N VAL A 169 -66.58 34.74 -32.72
CA VAL A 169 -67.53 34.36 -31.67
C VAL A 169 -68.91 34.86 -32.02
N GLU A 170 -69.92 34.14 -31.59
CA GLU A 170 -71.32 34.51 -31.72
C GLU A 170 -71.85 34.99 -30.38
N ILE A 171 -72.44 36.18 -30.35
CA ILE A 171 -73.15 36.74 -29.22
C ILE A 171 -74.64 36.51 -29.47
N ARG A 172 -75.34 35.85 -28.55
CA ARG A 172 -76.77 35.51 -28.69
C ARG A 172 -77.52 35.74 -27.38
N GLU A 173 -78.80 36.09 -27.49
CA GLU A 173 -79.73 36.06 -26.36
C GLU A 173 -80.34 34.65 -26.23
N VAL A 174 -80.28 34.06 -25.04
CA VAL A 174 -80.55 32.62 -24.86
C VAL A 174 -81.88 32.30 -24.17
N LEU A 175 -82.56 33.27 -23.56
CA LEU A 175 -83.84 33.01 -22.88
C LEU A 175 -85.05 33.11 -23.82
N GLY A 176 -84.95 33.85 -24.92
CA GLY A 176 -85.96 33.91 -25.98
C GLY A 176 -87.15 34.84 -25.72
N TYR A 177 -87.28 35.40 -24.52
CA TYR A 177 -88.40 36.27 -24.16
C TYR A 177 -88.22 37.74 -24.58
N LYS A 178 -87.00 38.25 -24.47
CA LYS A 178 -86.64 39.65 -24.76
C LYS A 178 -85.32 39.69 -25.50
N SER A 179 -85.17 40.70 -26.35
CA SER A 179 -83.85 41.00 -26.91
C SER A 179 -82.94 41.62 -25.84
N ALA A 180 -81.67 41.27 -25.88
CA ALA A 180 -80.62 41.97 -25.13
C ALA A 180 -80.35 43.32 -25.81
N SER A 181 -80.57 44.42 -25.10
CA SER A 181 -80.44 45.78 -25.64
C SER A 181 -79.16 46.47 -25.15
N GLY A 182 -78.63 47.38 -25.98
CA GLY A 182 -77.40 48.12 -25.69
C GLY A 182 -76.19 47.22 -25.52
N VAL A 183 -76.09 46.17 -26.34
CA VAL A 183 -74.95 45.26 -26.32
C VAL A 183 -73.75 46.02 -26.87
N SER A 184 -72.69 46.14 -26.09
CA SER A 184 -71.49 46.91 -26.44
C SER A 184 -70.23 46.11 -26.17
N ILE A 185 -69.26 46.21 -27.09
CA ILE A 185 -67.94 45.59 -26.99
C ILE A 185 -66.98 46.63 -26.45
N LEU A 186 -66.48 46.41 -25.24
CA LEU A 186 -65.53 47.31 -24.60
C LEU A 186 -64.13 47.15 -25.21
N PRO A 187 -63.27 48.17 -25.10
CA PRO A 187 -61.84 48.02 -25.32
C PRO A 187 -61.27 46.86 -24.49
N ARG A 188 -60.21 46.23 -25.00
CA ARG A 188 -59.53 45.12 -24.30
C ARG A 188 -59.24 45.48 -22.83
N ILE A 189 -59.49 44.53 -21.94
CA ILE A 189 -59.19 44.65 -20.51
C ILE A 189 -57.70 44.40 -20.26
N SER A 190 -57.16 43.38 -20.92
CA SER A 190 -55.77 42.95 -20.76
C SER A 190 -55.18 42.44 -22.08
N GLY A 191 -53.85 42.40 -22.15
CA GLY A 191 -53.08 42.00 -23.33
C GLY A 191 -52.59 43.18 -24.18
N ASN A 192 -51.65 42.89 -25.09
CA ASN A 192 -51.10 43.87 -26.04
C ASN A 192 -52.10 44.18 -27.18
N ASN A 193 -51.70 45.00 -28.16
CA ASN A 193 -52.54 45.42 -29.29
C ASN A 193 -52.56 44.42 -30.47
N TRP A 194 -52.10 43.18 -30.29
CA TRP A 194 -51.99 42.23 -31.41
C TRP A 194 -53.28 41.53 -31.77
N VAL A 195 -54.28 41.53 -30.90
CA VAL A 195 -55.62 41.01 -31.21
C VAL A 195 -56.60 42.16 -31.15
N GLU A 196 -57.37 42.35 -32.21
CA GLU A 196 -58.42 43.37 -32.29
C GLU A 196 -59.71 42.75 -32.83
N PRO A 197 -60.90 43.06 -32.25
CA PRO A 197 -62.17 42.78 -32.87
C PRO A 197 -62.37 43.64 -34.13
N ASP A 198 -63.13 43.13 -35.07
CA ASP A 198 -63.56 43.85 -36.27
C ASP A 198 -64.47 45.06 -35.97
N LYS A 199 -65.09 45.12 -34.78
CA LYS A 199 -65.89 46.24 -34.31
C LYS A 199 -65.75 46.50 -32.81
N TYR A 200 -65.78 47.77 -32.42
CA TYR A 200 -65.85 48.23 -31.02
C TYR A 200 -67.13 49.03 -30.77
N GLY A 201 -67.53 49.12 -29.50
CA GLY A 201 -68.67 49.93 -29.06
C GLY A 201 -70.02 49.26 -29.25
N ASP A 202 -71.07 50.07 -29.34
CA ASP A 202 -72.45 49.60 -29.40
C ASP A 202 -72.73 48.82 -30.69
N ILE A 203 -73.22 47.59 -30.53
CA ILE A 203 -73.68 46.72 -31.61
C ILE A 203 -75.22 46.64 -31.67
N GLY A 204 -75.92 47.37 -30.80
CA GLY A 204 -77.37 47.48 -30.78
C GLY A 204 -78.02 46.37 -29.96
N SER A 205 -79.07 45.76 -30.52
CA SER A 205 -79.83 44.69 -29.86
C SER A 205 -79.54 43.33 -30.46
N VAL A 206 -79.33 42.33 -29.61
CA VAL A 206 -79.17 40.92 -29.99
C VAL A 206 -80.40 40.14 -29.52
N SER A 207 -80.90 39.23 -30.35
CA SER A 207 -82.06 38.38 -30.03
C SER A 207 -81.76 36.91 -30.22
N HIS A 208 -82.65 36.04 -29.76
CA HIS A 208 -82.52 34.60 -29.95
C HIS A 208 -82.45 34.19 -31.43
N SER A 209 -83.19 34.86 -32.32
CA SER A 209 -83.23 34.56 -33.76
C SER A 209 -82.19 35.33 -34.58
N HIS A 210 -81.62 36.41 -34.03
CA HIS A 210 -80.62 37.26 -34.69
C HIS A 210 -79.40 37.43 -33.79
N PRO A 211 -78.50 36.42 -33.75
CA PRO A 211 -77.22 36.55 -33.08
C PRO A 211 -76.29 37.54 -33.82
N TYR A 212 -75.27 38.03 -33.13
CA TYR A 212 -74.23 38.88 -33.71
C TYR A 212 -72.89 38.13 -33.76
N SER A 213 -72.27 38.07 -34.94
CA SER A 213 -70.93 37.50 -35.12
C SER A 213 -69.86 38.58 -34.95
N LEU A 214 -68.93 38.35 -34.04
CA LEU A 214 -67.80 39.23 -33.72
C LEU A 214 -66.49 38.52 -34.09
N THR A 215 -65.69 39.09 -34.98
CA THR A 215 -64.42 38.47 -35.42
C THR A 215 -63.23 39.14 -34.78
N PHE A 216 -62.39 38.35 -34.10
CA PHE A 216 -61.09 38.78 -33.60
C PHE A 216 -60.01 38.45 -34.62
N GLN A 217 -59.27 39.47 -35.03
CA GLN A 217 -58.14 39.37 -35.93
C GLN A 217 -56.83 39.50 -35.15
N MET A 218 -55.94 38.53 -35.31
CA MET A 218 -54.59 38.61 -34.78
C MET A 218 -53.63 39.21 -35.82
N LYS A 219 -52.81 40.15 -35.39
CA LYS A 219 -51.70 40.80 -36.11
C LYS A 219 -50.49 40.84 -35.18
N SER A 220 -49.74 39.74 -35.16
CA SER A 220 -48.48 39.67 -34.40
C SER A 220 -47.46 40.68 -34.95
N GLU A 221 -46.73 41.36 -34.06
CA GLU A 221 -45.51 42.04 -34.47
C GLU A 221 -44.41 41.03 -34.83
N LYS A 222 -43.38 41.51 -35.54
CA LYS A 222 -42.30 40.68 -36.09
C LYS A 222 -41.34 40.08 -35.05
N HIS A 223 -41.48 40.41 -33.76
CA HIS A 223 -40.50 40.04 -32.72
C HIS A 223 -41.17 39.74 -31.36
N PRO A 224 -41.86 38.58 -31.21
CA PRO A 224 -42.33 38.14 -29.90
C PRO A 224 -41.15 37.91 -28.94
N ASP A 225 -41.33 38.35 -27.70
CA ASP A 225 -40.37 38.26 -26.59
C ASP A 225 -40.57 37.01 -25.72
N TYR A 226 -41.73 36.38 -25.79
CA TYR A 226 -42.04 35.07 -25.21
C TYR A 226 -43.10 34.35 -26.04
N ASN A 227 -43.46 33.12 -25.68
CA ASN A 227 -44.31 32.28 -26.52
C ASN A 227 -45.81 32.34 -26.23
N ARG A 228 -46.25 32.66 -25.01
CA ARG A 228 -47.67 32.54 -24.61
C ARG A 228 -48.27 33.90 -24.32
N TYR A 229 -49.24 34.33 -25.13
CA TYR A 229 -49.94 35.59 -24.95
C TYR A 229 -51.42 35.34 -24.63
N SER A 230 -51.99 36.22 -23.81
CA SER A 230 -53.40 36.23 -23.48
C SER A 230 -53.98 37.65 -23.59
N TRP A 231 -55.24 37.72 -24.02
CA TRP A 231 -56.05 38.93 -24.08
C TRP A 231 -57.42 38.67 -23.47
N GLU A 232 -58.06 39.72 -23.00
CA GLU A 232 -59.39 39.62 -22.40
C GLU A 232 -60.28 40.75 -22.91
N TYR A 233 -61.46 40.39 -23.42
CA TYR A 233 -62.47 41.33 -23.91
C TYR A 233 -63.77 41.18 -23.12
N LYS A 234 -64.46 42.30 -22.87
CA LYS A 234 -65.75 42.29 -22.16
C LYS A 234 -66.86 42.85 -23.02
N ILE A 235 -67.95 42.11 -23.05
CA ILE A 235 -69.22 42.46 -23.67
C ILE A 235 -70.19 42.80 -22.56
N THR A 236 -70.82 43.95 -22.65
CA THR A 236 -71.83 44.41 -21.68
C THR A 236 -73.17 44.62 -22.39
N SER A 237 -74.26 44.45 -21.67
CA SER A 237 -75.61 44.80 -22.13
C SER A 237 -76.36 45.56 -21.03
N ASN A 238 -77.43 46.27 -21.40
CA ASN A 238 -78.22 47.05 -20.46
C ASN A 238 -79.15 46.18 -19.60
N ASN A 239 -79.64 45.06 -20.14
CA ASN A 239 -80.70 44.25 -19.52
C ASN A 239 -80.42 42.73 -19.49
N ALA A 240 -79.27 42.27 -19.98
CA ALA A 240 -78.99 40.85 -20.20
C ALA A 240 -77.65 40.36 -19.62
N GLY A 241 -77.02 41.18 -18.75
CA GLY A 241 -75.74 40.87 -18.10
C GLY A 241 -74.51 41.21 -18.96
N SER A 242 -73.35 40.67 -18.57
CA SER A 242 -72.08 40.83 -19.28
C SER A 242 -71.39 39.49 -19.49
N ALA A 243 -70.59 39.37 -20.55
CA ALA A 243 -69.75 38.21 -20.83
C ALA A 243 -68.31 38.67 -21.03
N THR A 244 -67.36 37.81 -20.67
CA THR A 244 -65.93 38.03 -20.91
C THR A 244 -65.41 36.95 -21.85
N ILE A 245 -64.58 37.33 -22.81
CA ILE A 245 -63.94 36.45 -23.78
C ILE A 245 -62.44 36.46 -23.51
N PRO A 246 -61.90 35.43 -22.84
CA PRO A 246 -60.47 35.19 -22.83
C PRO A 246 -60.01 34.69 -24.19
N ILE A 247 -58.88 35.20 -24.65
CA ILE A 247 -58.23 34.86 -25.91
C ILE A 247 -56.79 34.47 -25.61
N GLU A 248 -56.31 33.35 -26.16
CA GLU A 248 -54.94 32.89 -25.99
C GLU A 248 -54.27 32.56 -27.34
N ALA A 249 -52.95 32.69 -27.39
CA ALA A 249 -52.14 32.27 -28.53
C ALA A 249 -50.73 31.82 -28.11
N TYR A 250 -50.20 30.80 -28.77
CA TYR A 250 -48.79 30.43 -28.72
C TYR A 250 -48.06 30.98 -29.95
N ILE A 251 -47.29 32.05 -29.79
CA ILE A 251 -46.59 32.72 -30.89
C ILE A 251 -45.17 32.16 -30.99
N LEU A 252 -44.77 31.70 -32.18
CA LEU A 252 -43.43 31.14 -32.41
C LEU A 252 -42.37 32.24 -32.30
N MET A 253 -41.36 32.03 -31.45
CA MET A 253 -40.25 32.98 -31.34
C MET A 253 -39.33 32.87 -32.54
N PRO A 254 -38.78 34.01 -33.03
CA PRO A 254 -37.75 33.98 -34.05
C PRO A 254 -36.55 33.14 -33.58
N PRO A 255 -35.76 32.59 -34.52
CA PRO A 255 -34.60 31.80 -34.14
C PRO A 255 -33.63 32.68 -33.35
N LYS A 256 -33.04 32.12 -32.30
CA LYS A 256 -32.11 32.84 -31.42
C LYS A 256 -30.96 31.92 -31.06
N LEU A 257 -29.74 32.35 -31.37
CA LEU A 257 -28.53 31.66 -30.95
C LEU A 257 -28.46 31.69 -29.42
N GLY A 258 -28.46 30.50 -28.81
CA GLY A 258 -28.28 30.35 -27.37
C GLY A 258 -26.84 30.64 -26.93
N THR A 259 -26.61 30.57 -25.62
CA THR A 259 -25.27 30.74 -25.03
C THR A 259 -24.32 29.69 -25.57
N LEU A 260 -23.15 30.14 -26.02
CA LEU A 260 -22.03 29.28 -26.40
C LEU A 260 -21.11 29.12 -25.19
N TYR A 261 -20.46 27.96 -25.09
CA TYR A 261 -19.55 27.63 -23.99
C TYR A 261 -18.15 27.39 -24.53
N ASP A 262 -17.14 27.85 -23.80
CA ASP A 262 -15.74 27.59 -24.09
C ASP A 262 -15.42 26.09 -23.95
N GLU A 263 -14.52 25.59 -24.79
CA GLU A 263 -14.16 24.17 -24.82
C GLU A 263 -12.70 23.97 -24.44
N TYR A 264 -12.42 22.87 -23.74
CA TYR A 264 -11.08 22.47 -23.33
C TYR A 264 -10.77 21.04 -23.77
N LEU A 265 -9.58 20.83 -24.33
CA LEU A 265 -9.08 19.53 -24.76
C LEU A 265 -7.66 19.30 -24.26
N GLU A 266 -7.43 18.17 -23.61
CA GLU A 266 -6.10 17.69 -23.23
C GLU A 266 -5.60 16.63 -24.23
N ILE A 267 -4.37 16.78 -24.72
CA ILE A 267 -3.69 15.82 -25.60
C ILE A 267 -2.40 15.36 -24.92
N LYS A 268 -2.38 14.10 -24.44
CA LYS A 268 -1.17 13.46 -23.90
C LYS A 268 -0.41 12.72 -25.00
N PHE A 269 0.88 12.98 -25.12
CA PHE A 269 1.76 12.30 -26.08
C PHE A 269 2.22 10.94 -25.55
N ASP A 270 1.29 10.00 -25.42
CA ASP A 270 1.45 8.68 -24.78
C ASP A 270 2.36 7.66 -25.51
N LYS A 271 3.11 8.09 -26.54
CA LYS A 271 4.04 7.25 -27.31
C LYS A 271 5.39 7.93 -27.41
N PRO A 272 6.51 7.18 -27.46
CA PRO A 272 7.83 7.76 -27.67
C PRO A 272 7.87 8.63 -28.93
N LYS A 273 8.61 9.73 -28.85
CA LYS A 273 8.74 10.72 -29.92
C LYS A 273 9.09 10.05 -31.25
N GLY A 274 8.28 10.32 -32.27
CA GLY A 274 8.47 9.79 -33.63
C GLY A 274 7.85 8.41 -33.88
N THR A 275 7.27 7.74 -32.88
CA THR A 275 6.58 6.44 -33.07
C THR A 275 5.26 6.60 -33.83
N VAL A 276 4.56 7.71 -33.60
CA VAL A 276 3.36 8.11 -34.36
C VAL A 276 3.63 9.45 -35.03
N PRO A 277 3.12 9.69 -36.25
CA PRO A 277 3.36 10.95 -36.94
C PRO A 277 2.51 12.12 -36.39
N LYS A 278 1.37 11.82 -35.76
CA LYS A 278 0.42 12.82 -35.25
C LYS A 278 -0.57 12.24 -34.25
N TYR A 279 -1.21 13.12 -33.50
CA TYR A 279 -2.28 12.85 -32.55
C TYR A 279 -3.57 13.52 -33.03
N ASP A 280 -4.58 12.72 -33.38
CA ASP A 280 -5.89 13.18 -33.82
C ASP A 280 -6.91 13.15 -32.66
N ARG A 281 -7.64 14.25 -32.45
CA ARG A 281 -8.70 14.41 -31.44
C ARG A 281 -9.84 15.27 -31.96
N TYR A 282 -10.98 15.24 -31.28
CA TYR A 282 -12.17 16.02 -31.66
C TYR A 282 -12.68 16.85 -30.48
N ILE A 283 -13.16 18.06 -30.77
CA ILE A 283 -13.88 18.93 -29.85
C ILE A 283 -15.30 19.10 -30.39
N GLU A 284 -16.29 19.09 -29.53
CA GLU A 284 -17.70 19.17 -29.88
C GLU A 284 -18.32 20.46 -29.36
N VAL A 285 -18.47 21.46 -30.23
CA VAL A 285 -19.09 22.75 -29.87
C VAL A 285 -20.59 22.68 -30.09
N ARG A 286 -21.39 22.82 -29.03
CA ARG A 286 -22.85 22.78 -29.12
C ARG A 286 -23.45 24.14 -29.54
N VAL A 287 -24.19 24.15 -30.63
CA VAL A 287 -25.01 25.27 -31.11
C VAL A 287 -26.46 25.04 -30.73
N ARG A 288 -27.04 25.94 -29.93
CA ARG A 288 -28.42 25.85 -29.44
C ARG A 288 -29.31 26.92 -30.08
N ASN A 289 -30.52 26.53 -30.41
CA ASN A 289 -31.57 27.44 -30.84
C ASN A 289 -32.61 27.65 -29.72
N ASP A 290 -32.62 28.83 -29.11
CA ASP A 290 -33.58 29.19 -28.08
C ASP A 290 -34.94 29.65 -28.64
N GLY A 291 -35.01 29.90 -29.95
CA GLY A 291 -36.25 30.20 -30.68
C GLY A 291 -37.02 28.95 -31.10
N ASP A 292 -38.15 29.13 -31.77
CA ASP A 292 -39.01 28.03 -32.26
C ASP A 292 -38.89 27.82 -33.78
N GLU A 293 -38.53 28.87 -34.51
CA GLU A 293 -38.20 28.78 -35.94
C GLU A 293 -36.81 28.15 -36.14
N ILE A 294 -36.55 27.55 -37.31
CA ILE A 294 -35.25 26.93 -37.63
C ILE A 294 -34.14 27.99 -37.65
N LEU A 295 -33.06 27.73 -36.91
CA LEU A 295 -31.83 28.50 -36.90
C LEU A 295 -30.85 27.92 -37.92
N SER A 296 -30.38 28.71 -38.87
CA SER A 296 -29.24 28.34 -39.74
C SER A 296 -27.98 28.98 -39.20
N PHE A 297 -26.85 28.28 -39.20
CA PHE A 297 -25.59 28.84 -38.71
C PHE A 297 -24.44 28.57 -39.67
N THR A 298 -23.44 29.44 -39.61
CA THR A 298 -22.12 29.25 -40.23
C THR A 298 -21.05 29.50 -39.19
N SER A 299 -19.95 28.74 -39.26
CA SER A 299 -18.84 28.81 -38.32
C SER A 299 -17.51 28.97 -39.05
N LYS A 300 -16.62 29.76 -38.45
CA LYS A 300 -15.27 30.01 -38.96
C LYS A 300 -14.32 30.29 -37.80
N PHE A 301 -13.06 29.89 -37.94
CA PHE A 301 -12.02 30.32 -37.02
C PHE A 301 -11.67 31.79 -37.25
N THR A 302 -11.67 32.59 -36.19
CA THR A 302 -11.11 33.95 -36.20
C THR A 302 -9.67 33.98 -35.72
N GLU A 303 -9.32 33.02 -34.85
CA GLU A 303 -7.95 32.79 -34.38
C GLU A 303 -7.73 31.28 -34.41
N SER A 304 -6.60 30.87 -35.00
CA SER A 304 -6.19 29.46 -35.01
C SER A 304 -4.87 29.32 -34.25
N PRO A 305 -4.71 28.25 -33.45
CA PRO A 305 -3.47 28.01 -32.74
C PRO A 305 -2.31 27.78 -33.71
N SER A 306 -1.15 28.37 -33.43
CA SER A 306 0.09 28.09 -34.16
C SER A 306 0.73 26.78 -33.68
N GLY A 307 1.21 25.92 -34.58
CA GLY A 307 1.92 24.68 -34.23
C GLY A 307 1.04 23.41 -34.14
N ILE A 308 -0.29 23.57 -34.11
CA ILE A 308 -1.25 22.48 -34.28
C ILE A 308 -2.28 22.86 -35.35
N THR A 309 -2.89 21.87 -35.98
CA THR A 309 -3.94 22.11 -36.98
C THR A 309 -5.30 21.86 -36.35
N ILE A 310 -6.22 22.82 -36.48
CA ILE A 310 -7.63 22.65 -36.13
C ILE A 310 -8.49 22.91 -37.37
N ARG A 311 -9.44 22.01 -37.65
CA ARG A 311 -10.35 22.11 -38.80
C ARG A 311 -11.79 21.89 -38.38
N ILE A 312 -12.70 22.67 -38.96
CA ILE A 312 -14.13 22.49 -38.76
C ILE A 312 -14.60 21.39 -39.71
N VAL A 313 -15.19 20.33 -39.19
CA VAL A 313 -15.70 19.21 -40.01
C VAL A 313 -17.01 19.62 -40.70
N ASN A 314 -17.91 20.28 -39.96
CA ASN A 314 -19.19 20.78 -40.42
C ASN A 314 -19.31 22.30 -40.18
N PRO A 315 -18.86 23.15 -41.14
CA PRO A 315 -18.80 24.60 -40.96
C PRO A 315 -20.16 25.31 -41.06
N SER A 316 -21.23 24.59 -41.38
CA SER A 316 -22.59 25.13 -41.44
C SER A 316 -23.61 24.05 -41.15
N GLY A 317 -24.74 24.44 -40.59
CA GLY A 317 -25.82 23.52 -40.23
C GLY A 317 -27.14 24.24 -39.95
N SER A 318 -28.13 23.47 -39.54
CA SER A 318 -29.47 23.99 -39.25
C SER A 318 -30.07 23.32 -38.02
N VAL A 319 -30.42 24.13 -37.02
CA VAL A 319 -30.94 23.68 -35.75
C VAL A 319 -32.43 23.97 -35.67
N SER A 320 -33.23 22.92 -35.54
CA SER A 320 -34.68 23.02 -35.29
C SER A 320 -34.98 23.88 -34.05
N GLY A 321 -36.20 24.42 -33.97
CA GLY A 321 -36.67 25.17 -32.80
C GLY A 321 -36.45 24.40 -31.50
N LYS A 322 -36.02 25.10 -30.46
CA LYS A 322 -35.79 24.55 -29.11
C LYS A 322 -34.84 23.34 -29.08
N SER A 323 -33.99 23.19 -30.10
CA SER A 323 -33.07 22.05 -30.25
C SER A 323 -31.61 22.52 -30.27
N SER A 324 -30.68 21.57 -30.38
CA SER A 324 -29.25 21.85 -30.53
C SER A 324 -28.60 20.93 -31.56
N GLU A 325 -27.53 21.40 -32.18
CA GLU A 325 -26.65 20.64 -33.08
C GLU A 325 -25.19 20.85 -32.66
N THR A 326 -24.30 19.90 -32.97
CA THR A 326 -22.89 19.96 -32.60
C THR A 326 -22.01 20.24 -33.82
N ILE A 327 -21.10 21.20 -33.69
CA ILE A 327 -19.99 21.41 -34.61
C ILE A 327 -18.80 20.59 -34.11
N SER A 328 -18.30 19.67 -34.94
CA SER A 328 -17.10 18.89 -34.63
C SER A 328 -15.86 19.61 -35.16
N LEU A 329 -14.87 19.80 -34.29
CA LEU A 329 -13.56 20.37 -34.61
C LEU A 329 -12.52 19.26 -34.56
N HIS A 330 -11.91 18.94 -35.70
CA HIS A 330 -10.82 17.98 -35.79
C HIS A 330 -9.49 18.68 -35.45
N VAL A 331 -8.89 18.27 -34.34
CA VAL A 331 -7.61 18.75 -33.85
C VAL A 331 -6.52 17.74 -34.18
N VAL A 332 -5.44 18.21 -34.80
CA VAL A 332 -4.28 17.43 -35.18
C VAL A 332 -3.02 18.08 -34.62
N ALA A 333 -2.39 17.41 -33.67
CA ALA A 333 -1.08 17.79 -33.15
C ALA A 333 0.01 16.90 -33.76
N PRO A 334 1.02 17.45 -34.47
CA PRO A 334 2.16 16.64 -34.90
C PRO A 334 2.96 16.16 -33.67
N TYR A 335 3.69 15.06 -33.80
CA TYR A 335 4.42 14.46 -32.66
C TYR A 335 5.52 15.36 -32.08
N ASP A 336 5.97 16.37 -32.81
CA ASP A 336 6.98 17.34 -32.39
C ASP A 336 6.38 18.66 -31.88
N ALA A 337 5.05 18.76 -31.79
CA ALA A 337 4.39 19.95 -31.26
C ALA A 337 4.90 20.25 -29.84
N PRO A 338 5.35 21.49 -29.56
CA PRO A 338 5.80 21.89 -28.24
C PRO A 338 4.76 21.63 -27.15
N GLU A 339 5.21 21.27 -25.96
CA GLU A 339 4.32 21.26 -24.80
C GLU A 339 3.79 22.67 -24.52
N GLY A 340 2.51 22.76 -24.12
CA GLY A 340 1.92 24.01 -23.66
C GLY A 340 0.46 24.16 -24.03
N THR A 341 -0.06 25.36 -23.75
CA THR A 341 -1.45 25.72 -24.03
C THR A 341 -1.57 26.44 -25.36
N TYR A 342 -2.42 25.91 -26.23
CA TYR A 342 -2.76 26.43 -27.54
C TYR A 342 -4.18 27.00 -27.47
N ARG A 343 -4.39 28.19 -28.05
CA ARG A 343 -5.69 28.87 -28.04
C ARG A 343 -6.18 29.08 -29.46
N GLY A 344 -7.47 28.83 -29.67
CA GLY A 344 -8.19 29.17 -30.89
C GLY A 344 -9.51 29.84 -30.54
N ARG A 345 -10.10 30.54 -31.50
CA ARG A 345 -11.41 31.18 -31.34
C ARG A 345 -12.30 30.84 -32.52
N LEU A 346 -13.39 30.14 -32.23
CA LEU A 346 -14.42 29.78 -33.21
C LEU A 346 -15.53 30.83 -33.16
N ARG A 347 -15.83 31.47 -34.29
CA ARG A 347 -16.97 32.38 -34.42
C ARG A 347 -18.14 31.66 -35.08
N ILE A 348 -19.33 31.89 -34.55
CA ILE A 348 -20.60 31.36 -35.06
C ILE A 348 -21.51 32.53 -35.38
N ASP A 349 -21.90 32.63 -36.66
CA ASP A 349 -22.85 33.62 -37.16
C ASP A 349 -24.17 32.88 -37.49
N ALA A 350 -25.29 33.29 -36.90
CA ALA A 350 -26.58 32.58 -37.03
C ALA A 350 -27.70 33.47 -37.60
N THR A 351 -28.55 32.87 -38.43
CA THR A 351 -29.67 33.52 -39.12
C THR A 351 -30.93 32.65 -39.09
N ASP A 352 -32.05 33.17 -39.59
CA ASP A 352 -33.18 32.32 -39.99
C ASP A 352 -32.85 31.50 -41.26
N LYS A 353 -33.75 30.56 -41.59
CA LYS A 353 -33.63 29.67 -42.77
C LYS A 353 -33.47 30.40 -44.11
N ASP A 354 -33.94 31.65 -44.21
CA ASP A 354 -33.91 32.44 -45.44
C ASP A 354 -32.73 33.44 -45.45
N GLY A 355 -31.92 33.49 -44.39
CA GLY A 355 -30.79 34.41 -44.24
C GLY A 355 -31.17 35.88 -44.04
N LYS A 356 -32.44 36.18 -43.76
CA LYS A 356 -33.00 37.54 -43.68
C LYS A 356 -33.07 38.09 -42.26
N TYR A 357 -33.17 37.23 -41.25
CA TYR A 357 -33.20 37.62 -39.84
C TYR A 357 -31.88 37.25 -39.16
N ASN A 358 -31.27 38.21 -38.46
CA ASN A 358 -30.06 37.96 -37.66
C ASN A 358 -30.47 37.34 -36.32
N ALA A 359 -30.15 36.05 -36.14
CA ALA A 359 -30.50 35.28 -34.95
C ALA A 359 -29.44 35.39 -33.84
N GLY A 360 -28.33 36.09 -34.10
CA GLY A 360 -27.26 36.31 -33.14
C GLY A 360 -25.89 35.93 -33.71
N ARG A 361 -24.86 36.36 -32.99
CA ARG A 361 -23.46 36.00 -33.27
C ARG A 361 -22.77 35.73 -31.94
N GLY A 362 -21.89 34.74 -31.91
CA GLY A 362 -21.12 34.41 -30.72
C GLY A 362 -19.74 33.86 -31.07
N SER A 363 -18.90 33.77 -30.06
CA SER A 363 -17.57 33.14 -30.16
C SER A 363 -17.39 32.13 -29.04
N VAL A 364 -16.62 31.10 -29.34
CA VAL A 364 -16.18 30.06 -28.41
C VAL A 364 -14.67 30.11 -28.34
N ASP A 365 -14.12 30.28 -27.15
CA ASP A 365 -12.69 30.11 -26.94
C ASP A 365 -12.38 28.62 -26.78
N ILE A 366 -11.42 28.15 -27.58
CA ILE A 366 -10.96 26.77 -27.62
C ILE A 366 -9.58 26.72 -26.97
N THR A 367 -9.45 25.97 -25.89
CA THR A 367 -8.17 25.76 -25.19
C THR A 367 -7.71 24.32 -25.38
N ILE A 368 -6.54 24.13 -25.97
CA ILE A 368 -5.94 22.81 -26.18
C ILE A 368 -4.63 22.75 -25.39
N GLU A 369 -4.50 21.79 -24.49
CA GLU A 369 -3.28 21.58 -23.72
C GLU A 369 -2.55 20.33 -24.22
N ILE A 370 -1.33 20.51 -24.71
CA ILE A 370 -0.44 19.40 -25.04
C ILE A 370 0.42 19.13 -23.82
N ILE A 371 0.45 17.87 -23.38
CA ILE A 371 1.24 17.40 -22.24
C ILE A 371 2.24 16.36 -22.75
N TRP A 372 3.52 16.63 -22.52
CA TRP A 372 4.59 15.67 -22.79
C TRP A 372 4.81 14.79 -21.56
N PRO A 373 4.68 13.44 -21.70
CA PRO A 373 5.00 12.54 -20.60
C PRO A 373 6.51 12.48 -20.37
N VAL A 374 6.86 11.99 -19.18
CA VAL A 374 8.23 11.66 -18.81
C VAL A 374 8.19 10.31 -18.08
N ASP A 375 9.07 9.39 -18.45
CA ASP A 375 9.20 8.09 -17.78
C ASP A 375 10.61 7.50 -18.04
N PHE A 376 11.05 6.54 -17.25
CA PHE A 376 12.32 5.81 -17.46
C PHE A 376 12.21 4.31 -17.25
N THR A 377 12.98 3.51 -17.97
CA THR A 377 13.14 2.08 -17.73
C THR A 377 14.38 1.80 -16.89
N ILE A 378 14.34 0.72 -16.11
CA ILE A 378 15.44 0.26 -15.25
C ILE A 378 15.99 -1.05 -15.84
N SER A 379 17.31 -1.15 -15.98
CA SER A 379 17.99 -2.39 -16.38
C SER A 379 19.29 -2.59 -15.59
N PRO A 380 19.51 -3.73 -14.92
CA PRO A 380 18.58 -4.85 -14.76
C PRO A 380 17.40 -4.51 -13.82
N THR A 381 16.31 -5.29 -13.87
CA THR A 381 15.12 -5.12 -12.99
C THR A 381 15.27 -5.76 -11.61
N SER A 382 16.36 -6.48 -11.38
CA SER A 382 16.77 -7.06 -10.10
C SER A 382 18.29 -7.24 -10.08
N ILE A 383 18.88 -7.12 -8.91
CA ILE A 383 20.31 -7.41 -8.67
C ILE A 383 20.41 -8.54 -7.66
N ASP A 384 21.29 -9.49 -7.95
CA ASP A 384 21.71 -10.51 -7.00
C ASP A 384 23.23 -10.47 -6.89
N PHE A 385 23.74 -10.02 -5.74
CA PHE A 385 25.18 -10.00 -5.47
C PHE A 385 25.73 -11.41 -5.17
N GLY A 386 24.85 -12.42 -5.05
CA GLY A 386 25.19 -13.77 -4.65
C GLY A 386 25.71 -13.80 -3.22
N SER A 387 26.56 -14.80 -2.94
CA SER A 387 27.21 -14.96 -1.64
C SER A 387 28.30 -13.92 -1.42
N LEU A 388 28.31 -13.32 -0.23
CA LEU A 388 29.33 -12.41 0.27
C LEU A 388 30.07 -13.12 1.41
N GLU A 389 31.28 -13.55 1.12
CA GLU A 389 32.12 -14.35 2.02
C GLU A 389 32.88 -13.47 3.03
N LEU A 390 33.11 -13.99 4.23
CA LEU A 390 33.91 -13.32 5.25
C LEU A 390 35.40 -13.48 4.95
N LYS A 391 36.09 -12.36 4.66
CA LYS A 391 37.55 -12.28 4.46
C LYS A 391 38.24 -11.68 5.68
N GLU A 392 39.58 -11.62 5.63
CA GLU A 392 40.43 -11.12 6.74
C GLU A 392 40.09 -9.70 7.19
N ARG A 393 39.58 -8.84 6.29
CA ARG A 393 39.26 -7.43 6.57
C ARG A 393 37.76 -7.13 6.67
N GLY A 394 36.91 -8.16 6.69
CA GLY A 394 35.45 -8.02 6.65
C GLY A 394 34.83 -8.82 5.50
N TYR A 395 33.52 -8.65 5.31
CA TYR A 395 32.82 -9.29 4.20
C TYR A 395 33.26 -8.73 2.84
N GLU A 396 33.08 -9.54 1.79
CA GLU A 396 33.28 -9.08 0.42
C GLU A 396 32.40 -7.87 0.10
N GLU A 397 33.02 -6.90 -0.56
CA GLU A 397 32.33 -5.78 -1.18
C GLU A 397 32.09 -6.09 -2.66
N LYS A 398 30.87 -5.89 -3.14
CA LYS A 398 30.51 -6.04 -4.56
C LYS A 398 29.80 -4.79 -5.06
N SER A 399 29.90 -4.55 -6.36
CA SER A 399 29.27 -3.40 -7.00
C SER A 399 28.63 -3.82 -8.32
N GLU A 400 27.40 -3.38 -8.54
CA GLU A 400 26.64 -3.65 -9.77
C GLU A 400 26.07 -2.35 -10.33
N ASN A 401 25.93 -2.30 -11.66
CA ASN A 401 25.50 -1.11 -12.37
C ASN A 401 24.03 -1.22 -12.79
N ILE A 402 23.25 -0.20 -12.44
CA ILE A 402 21.86 -0.03 -12.86
C ILE A 402 21.81 1.07 -13.92
N THR A 403 21.30 0.74 -15.09
CA THR A 403 21.08 1.69 -16.17
C THR A 403 19.63 2.18 -16.15
N LEU A 404 19.46 3.50 -16.03
CA LEU A 404 18.19 4.19 -16.19
C LEU A 404 18.14 4.82 -17.57
N THR A 405 17.09 4.53 -18.35
CA THR A 405 16.92 5.06 -19.71
C THR A 405 15.63 5.82 -19.83
N GLU A 406 15.66 7.08 -20.28
CA GLU A 406 14.44 7.86 -20.52
C GLU A 406 13.66 7.27 -21.71
N PHE A 407 12.35 7.12 -21.56
CA PHE A 407 11.53 6.30 -22.46
C PHE A 407 10.82 7.06 -23.57
N TYR A 408 10.35 8.29 -23.33
CA TYR A 408 9.44 8.99 -24.23
C TYR A 408 10.13 9.95 -25.20
N HIS A 409 11.39 10.32 -24.96
CA HIS A 409 12.23 11.20 -25.78
C HIS A 409 11.71 12.66 -25.89
N TYR A 410 10.80 13.08 -25.00
CA TYR A 410 10.28 14.45 -24.97
C TYR A 410 10.99 15.32 -23.93
N LYS A 411 11.15 14.81 -22.70
CA LYS A 411 11.65 15.57 -21.56
C LYS A 411 12.70 14.80 -20.77
N PRO A 412 13.65 15.50 -20.15
CA PRO A 412 14.61 14.84 -19.27
C PRO A 412 13.94 14.35 -17.98
N VAL A 413 14.45 13.25 -17.44
CA VAL A 413 14.12 12.76 -16.09
C VAL A 413 14.92 13.58 -15.08
N ARG A 414 14.24 14.22 -14.13
CA ARG A 414 14.85 15.13 -13.14
C ARG A 414 14.51 14.73 -11.71
N ASN A 415 15.36 15.15 -10.76
CA ASN A 415 15.17 14.92 -9.33
C ASN A 415 14.98 13.45 -9.00
N LEU A 416 15.89 12.59 -9.50
CA LEU A 416 15.90 11.19 -9.15
C LEU A 416 16.02 11.03 -7.63
N ARG A 417 15.12 10.23 -7.05
CA ARG A 417 15.08 9.89 -5.63
C ARG A 417 15.04 8.39 -5.51
N ILE A 418 15.95 7.87 -4.70
CA ILE A 418 16.02 6.45 -4.38
C ILE A 418 15.66 6.29 -2.92
N SER A 419 14.69 5.43 -2.65
CA SER A 419 14.43 4.93 -1.31
C SER A 419 14.58 3.42 -1.29
N LYS A 420 15.02 2.89 -0.15
CA LYS A 420 15.24 1.47 0.07
C LYS A 420 14.59 1.03 1.38
N SER A 421 14.12 -0.21 1.40
CA SER A 421 13.59 -0.86 2.60
C SER A 421 14.13 -2.27 2.71
N GLY A 422 14.47 -2.68 3.92
CA GLY A 422 15.05 -3.98 4.25
C GLY A 422 15.93 -3.86 5.50
N GLU A 423 16.26 -4.98 6.12
CA GLU A 423 17.20 -5.02 7.24
C GLU A 423 18.56 -4.48 6.82
N TYR A 424 19.23 -3.72 7.68
CA TYR A 424 20.57 -3.17 7.39
C TYR A 424 20.68 -2.43 6.05
N GLY A 425 19.67 -1.65 5.67
CA GLY A 425 19.68 -0.88 4.41
C GLY A 425 20.86 0.09 4.27
N ASN A 426 21.59 0.39 5.35
CA ASN A 426 22.85 1.14 5.36
C ASN A 426 24.03 0.40 4.72
N TRP A 427 23.98 -0.93 4.56
CA TRP A 427 25.01 -1.69 3.85
C TRP A 427 25.03 -1.42 2.35
N LEU A 428 23.90 -0.97 1.80
CA LEU A 428 23.82 -0.61 0.39
C LEU A 428 24.16 0.86 0.20
N ARG A 429 25.01 1.17 -0.76
CA ARG A 429 25.37 2.54 -1.14
C ARG A 429 25.13 2.77 -2.62
N GLU A 430 24.47 3.87 -2.92
CA GLU A 430 24.19 4.31 -4.27
C GLU A 430 25.12 5.46 -4.64
N GLU A 431 25.80 5.35 -5.77
CA GLU A 431 26.69 6.39 -6.31
C GLU A 431 26.23 6.79 -7.71
N TRP A 432 26.04 8.09 -7.93
CA TRP A 432 25.76 8.67 -9.24
C TRP A 432 26.22 10.12 -9.32
N ASP A 433 26.55 10.60 -10.53
CA ASP A 433 27.16 11.91 -10.79
C ASP A 433 26.32 12.82 -11.71
N PHE A 434 25.10 12.40 -12.08
CA PHE A 434 24.23 13.13 -12.98
C PHE A 434 23.05 13.81 -12.25
N ALA A 435 22.67 15.00 -12.72
CA ALA A 435 21.50 15.72 -12.21
C ALA A 435 20.19 15.35 -12.96
N GLU A 436 20.31 14.95 -14.22
CA GLU A 436 19.19 14.57 -15.08
C GLU A 436 19.57 13.52 -16.12
N ILE A 437 18.58 12.78 -16.61
CA ILE A 437 18.70 11.86 -17.76
C ILE A 437 18.08 12.57 -18.96
N PRO A 438 18.87 12.99 -19.97
CA PRO A 438 18.34 13.65 -21.16
C PRO A 438 17.32 12.78 -21.92
N PRO A 439 16.44 13.36 -22.76
CA PRO A 439 15.47 12.60 -23.53
C PRO A 439 16.15 11.55 -24.42
N GLY A 440 15.70 10.30 -24.33
CA GLY A 440 16.25 9.12 -25.03
C GLY A 440 17.65 8.69 -24.63
N ALA A 441 18.25 9.34 -23.63
CA ALA A 441 19.57 8.97 -23.13
C ALA A 441 19.46 7.98 -21.96
N SER A 442 20.58 7.33 -21.67
CA SER A 442 20.75 6.45 -20.51
C SER A 442 21.78 7.03 -19.55
N ARG A 443 21.59 6.77 -18.25
CA ARG A 443 22.54 7.07 -17.18
C ARG A 443 22.69 5.88 -16.25
N THR A 444 23.86 5.74 -15.64
CA THR A 444 24.18 4.60 -14.80
C THR A 444 24.32 5.01 -13.34
N ILE A 445 23.80 4.18 -12.46
CA ILE A 445 23.95 4.27 -11.01
C ILE A 445 24.72 3.04 -10.58
N THR A 446 25.79 3.23 -9.81
CA THR A 446 26.52 2.12 -9.22
C THR A 446 25.94 1.83 -7.85
N LEU A 447 25.47 0.60 -7.65
CA LEU A 447 25.02 0.10 -6.37
C LEU A 447 26.14 -0.75 -5.76
N LYS A 448 26.61 -0.37 -4.58
CA LYS A 448 27.62 -1.11 -3.81
C LYS A 448 26.97 -1.76 -2.59
N ILE A 449 27.44 -2.95 -2.24
CA ILE A 449 27.08 -3.62 -0.98
C ILE A 449 28.33 -3.78 -0.10
N GLU A 450 28.22 -3.32 1.14
CA GLU A 450 29.26 -3.32 2.18
C GLU A 450 28.64 -3.86 3.48
N PRO A 451 28.59 -5.20 3.67
CA PRO A 451 28.02 -5.77 4.88
C PRO A 451 28.89 -5.50 6.12
N GLY A 452 28.22 -5.21 7.24
CA GLY A 452 28.88 -5.07 8.54
C GLY A 452 29.20 -6.42 9.20
N LEU A 453 30.09 -6.41 10.20
CA LEU A 453 30.46 -7.62 10.96
C LEU A 453 29.32 -8.13 11.86
N GLU A 454 28.31 -7.30 12.09
CA GLU A 454 27.06 -7.67 12.77
C GLU A 454 26.13 -8.55 11.93
N ALA A 455 26.50 -8.85 10.68
CA ALA A 455 25.68 -9.63 9.77
C ALA A 455 25.46 -11.07 10.27
N VAL A 456 24.20 -11.52 10.18
CA VAL A 456 23.78 -12.88 10.50
C VAL A 456 23.76 -13.68 9.20
N PRO A 457 24.20 -14.95 9.20
CA PRO A 457 24.28 -15.73 7.97
C PRO A 457 22.90 -16.18 7.48
N GLN A 458 22.32 -15.40 6.57
CA GLN A 458 21.03 -15.61 5.92
C GLN A 458 20.97 -14.90 4.55
N ASP A 459 19.87 -15.09 3.83
CA ASP A 459 19.57 -14.33 2.62
C ASP A 459 18.93 -12.97 2.97
N TYR A 460 19.51 -11.89 2.46
CA TYR A 460 19.01 -10.54 2.63
C TYR A 460 18.31 -10.06 1.36
N LEU A 461 17.15 -9.42 1.54
CA LEU A 461 16.34 -8.84 0.48
C LEU A 461 16.06 -7.36 0.78
N TRP A 462 16.46 -6.51 -0.16
CA TRP A 462 16.13 -5.09 -0.15
C TRP A 462 15.22 -4.75 -1.32
N ARG A 463 14.23 -3.89 -1.05
CA ARG A 463 13.34 -3.35 -2.06
C ARG A 463 13.69 -1.90 -2.33
N TYR A 464 14.07 -1.63 -3.56
CA TYR A 464 14.36 -0.30 -4.06
C TYR A 464 13.11 0.31 -4.69
N ALA A 465 12.91 1.60 -4.44
CA ALA A 465 11.91 2.43 -5.07
C ALA A 465 12.59 3.66 -5.68
N LEU A 466 12.68 3.68 -7.01
CA LEU A 466 13.28 4.75 -7.79
C LEU A 466 12.16 5.64 -8.31
N SER A 467 12.17 6.91 -7.95
CA SER A 467 11.16 7.88 -8.37
C SER A 467 11.84 9.14 -8.90
N ALA A 468 11.10 9.93 -9.67
CA ALA A 468 11.60 11.20 -10.21
C ALA A 468 10.44 12.18 -10.37
N SER A 469 10.74 13.43 -10.73
CA SER A 469 9.72 14.46 -10.92
C SER A 469 8.76 14.05 -12.05
N GLY A 470 7.47 13.92 -11.72
CA GLY A 470 6.43 13.49 -12.67
C GLY A 470 6.36 11.99 -12.92
N ILE A 471 7.16 11.17 -12.21
CA ILE A 471 7.24 9.71 -12.41
C ILE A 471 6.95 9.00 -11.09
N GLY A 472 5.97 8.08 -11.11
CA GLY A 472 5.67 7.20 -9.98
C GLY A 472 6.86 6.27 -9.65
N ALA A 473 6.97 5.84 -8.40
CA ALA A 473 8.08 5.01 -7.95
C ALA A 473 8.10 3.64 -8.68
N LYS A 474 9.20 3.34 -9.35
CA LYS A 474 9.50 2.04 -9.97
C LYS A 474 10.28 1.18 -8.99
N ARG A 475 9.95 -0.12 -8.95
CA ARG A 475 10.50 -1.05 -7.96
C ARG A 475 11.56 -1.96 -8.57
N MET A 476 12.57 -2.25 -7.77
CA MET A 476 13.64 -3.18 -8.08
C MET A 476 13.99 -3.99 -6.82
N GLU A 477 14.31 -5.27 -6.97
CA GLU A 477 14.77 -6.11 -5.86
C GLU A 477 16.29 -6.25 -5.90
N VAL A 478 16.90 -6.19 -4.72
CA VAL A 478 18.34 -6.40 -4.53
C VAL A 478 18.50 -7.50 -3.49
N LYS A 479 19.30 -8.52 -3.80
CA LYS A 479 19.54 -9.69 -2.95
C LYS A 479 21.03 -9.90 -2.73
N ALA A 480 21.37 -10.42 -1.56
CA ALA A 480 22.69 -10.93 -1.24
C ALA A 480 22.59 -11.98 -0.14
N LYS A 481 23.53 -12.93 -0.13
CA LYS A 481 23.63 -13.96 0.90
C LYS A 481 24.87 -13.74 1.73
N ILE A 482 24.74 -13.70 3.06
CA ILE A 482 25.89 -13.55 3.95
C ILE A 482 26.43 -14.91 4.32
N VAL A 483 27.74 -15.11 4.07
CA VAL A 483 28.45 -16.36 4.38
C VAL A 483 29.59 -16.04 5.35
N PRO A 484 29.56 -16.56 6.59
CA PRO A 484 30.50 -16.18 7.66
C PRO A 484 31.87 -16.86 7.51
N LEU A 485 32.18 -17.37 6.33
CA LEU A 485 33.38 -18.14 6.00
C LEU A 485 33.94 -17.70 4.66
N ASN A 486 35.25 -17.84 4.49
CA ASN A 486 35.92 -17.79 3.20
C ASN A 486 35.89 -19.19 2.59
N ILE A 487 34.76 -19.54 1.96
CA ILE A 487 34.53 -20.86 1.36
C ILE A 487 35.60 -21.14 0.31
N THR A 488 35.89 -20.14 -0.54
CA THR A 488 36.84 -20.30 -1.65
C THR A 488 38.22 -20.70 -1.13
N LYS A 489 38.75 -19.98 -0.13
CA LYS A 489 40.05 -20.28 0.49
C LYS A 489 40.03 -21.63 1.21
N MET A 490 38.97 -21.96 1.93
CA MET A 490 38.91 -23.26 2.64
C MET A 490 38.89 -24.45 1.68
N ILE A 491 38.21 -24.36 0.54
CA ILE A 491 38.26 -25.41 -0.49
C ILE A 491 39.69 -25.58 -1.03
N GLU A 492 40.42 -24.48 -1.25
CA GLU A 492 41.84 -24.53 -1.66
C GLU A 492 42.70 -25.19 -0.57
N ASP A 493 42.51 -24.81 0.70
CA ASP A 493 43.23 -25.38 1.84
C ASP A 493 42.98 -26.90 1.93
N PHE A 494 41.73 -27.36 1.80
CA PHE A 494 41.40 -28.80 1.76
C PHE A 494 42.09 -29.51 0.60
N LYS A 495 42.05 -28.94 -0.61
CA LYS A 495 42.69 -29.54 -1.80
C LYS A 495 44.20 -29.67 -1.64
N SER A 496 44.85 -28.71 -0.96
CA SER A 496 46.30 -28.73 -0.74
C SER A 496 46.78 -29.97 0.01
N PHE A 497 45.94 -30.54 0.88
CA PHE A 497 46.29 -31.75 1.64
C PHE A 497 46.47 -32.99 0.76
N ARG A 498 45.89 -33.04 -0.45
CA ARG A 498 46.09 -34.15 -1.39
C ARG A 498 47.53 -34.29 -1.88
N GLU A 499 48.35 -33.25 -1.72
CA GLU A 499 49.77 -33.27 -2.10
C GLU A 499 50.70 -33.69 -0.95
N THR A 500 50.16 -33.87 0.26
CA THR A 500 50.93 -34.07 1.50
C THR A 500 51.24 -35.55 1.80
N PRO A 501 52.24 -35.85 2.65
CA PRO A 501 52.52 -37.20 3.15
C PRO A 501 51.31 -37.88 3.80
N LEU A 502 50.45 -37.13 4.52
CA LEU A 502 49.22 -37.66 5.09
C LEU A 502 48.38 -38.39 4.04
N TYR A 503 48.12 -37.74 2.91
CA TYR A 503 47.30 -38.31 1.84
C TYR A 503 47.93 -39.55 1.21
N ARG A 504 49.25 -39.53 1.01
CA ARG A 504 49.98 -40.63 0.37
C ARG A 504 50.03 -41.88 1.25
N ASN A 505 50.23 -41.68 2.56
CA ASN A 505 50.40 -42.75 3.51
C ASN A 505 49.06 -43.27 4.07
N TYR A 506 48.04 -42.40 4.13
CA TYR A 506 46.72 -42.70 4.67
C TYR A 506 45.62 -42.24 3.71
N PRO A 507 45.27 -43.05 2.70
CA PRO A 507 44.22 -42.71 1.72
C PRO A 507 42.83 -42.52 2.36
N SER A 508 42.63 -43.00 3.59
CA SER A 508 41.45 -42.73 4.44
C SER A 508 41.21 -41.23 4.65
N SER A 509 42.25 -40.40 4.56
CA SER A 509 42.13 -38.94 4.60
C SER A 509 41.38 -38.31 3.41
N GLU A 510 41.23 -39.01 2.27
CA GLU A 510 40.47 -38.49 1.12
C GLU A 510 39.02 -38.22 1.50
N SER A 511 38.38 -39.11 2.26
CA SER A 511 36.98 -38.94 2.67
C SER A 511 36.80 -37.66 3.49
N ILE A 512 37.75 -37.36 4.40
CA ILE A 512 37.75 -36.12 5.19
C ILE A 512 37.82 -34.90 4.26
N ILE A 513 38.71 -34.93 3.26
CA ILE A 513 38.92 -33.83 2.31
C ILE A 513 37.69 -33.67 1.41
N SER A 514 37.16 -34.76 0.85
CA SER A 514 36.01 -34.73 -0.06
C SER A 514 34.73 -34.26 0.64
N ASP A 515 34.50 -34.73 1.88
CA ASP A 515 33.30 -34.37 2.63
C ASP A 515 33.36 -32.93 3.13
N GLY A 516 34.54 -32.46 3.55
CA GLY A 516 34.77 -31.05 3.88
C GLY A 516 34.50 -30.13 2.67
N ILE A 517 34.99 -30.49 1.48
CA ILE A 517 34.69 -29.76 0.24
C ILE A 517 33.19 -29.85 -0.10
N GLY A 518 32.57 -31.02 0.01
CA GLY A 518 31.15 -31.23 -0.26
C GLY A 518 30.24 -30.35 0.60
N ILE A 519 30.52 -30.25 1.90
CA ILE A 519 29.81 -29.33 2.80
C ILE A 519 29.97 -27.88 2.30
N LEU A 520 31.20 -27.44 2.04
CA LEU A 520 31.52 -26.08 1.60
C LEU A 520 30.82 -25.71 0.27
N GLU A 521 30.78 -26.63 -0.69
CA GLU A 521 30.10 -26.42 -1.98
C GLU A 521 28.57 -26.32 -1.82
N ILE A 522 27.98 -27.13 -0.95
CA ILE A 522 26.52 -27.10 -0.71
C ILE A 522 26.11 -25.82 0.02
N ILE A 523 26.81 -25.44 1.09
CA ILE A 523 26.42 -24.25 1.88
C ILE A 523 26.60 -22.94 1.10
N ALA A 524 27.47 -22.91 0.09
CA ALA A 524 27.62 -21.77 -0.80
C ALA A 524 26.29 -21.46 -1.52
N GLY A 525 25.57 -22.50 -1.97
CA GLY A 525 24.32 -22.38 -2.73
C GLY A 525 23.03 -22.55 -1.93
N SER A 526 23.06 -23.26 -0.79
CA SER A 526 21.84 -23.67 -0.07
C SER A 526 21.53 -22.79 1.15
N GLU A 527 20.25 -22.72 1.51
CA GLU A 527 19.81 -22.07 2.74
C GLU A 527 20.17 -22.94 3.95
N VAL A 528 20.83 -22.35 4.95
CA VAL A 528 21.36 -23.05 6.12
C VAL A 528 20.87 -22.33 7.37
N SER A 529 20.45 -23.12 8.36
CA SER A 529 19.90 -22.57 9.61
C SER A 529 20.98 -21.86 10.42
N ALA A 530 20.57 -20.88 11.23
CA ALA A 530 21.48 -20.18 12.13
C ALA A 530 22.18 -21.12 13.14
N GLU A 531 21.51 -22.22 13.54
CA GLU A 531 22.10 -23.22 14.44
C GLU A 531 23.22 -24.00 13.75
N ASP A 532 23.02 -24.42 12.49
CA ASP A 532 24.06 -25.11 11.72
C ASP A 532 25.24 -24.18 11.43
N TRP A 533 24.97 -22.91 11.14
CA TRP A 533 26.02 -21.90 10.95
C TRP A 533 26.89 -21.63 12.17
N GLN A 534 26.44 -21.97 13.39
CA GLN A 534 27.30 -21.91 14.58
C GLN A 534 28.32 -23.07 14.60
N LYS A 535 27.94 -24.22 14.06
CA LYS A 535 28.75 -25.45 14.07
C LYS A 535 29.68 -25.54 12.87
N ILE A 536 29.22 -25.18 11.67
CA ILE A 536 29.98 -25.32 10.41
C ILE A 536 31.36 -24.65 10.45
N PRO A 537 31.53 -23.39 10.90
CA PRO A 537 32.85 -22.77 11.01
C PRO A 537 33.82 -23.53 11.92
N VAL A 538 33.31 -24.04 13.05
CA VAL A 538 34.08 -24.81 14.01
C VAL A 538 34.45 -26.17 13.42
N LEU A 539 33.50 -26.82 12.76
CA LEU A 539 33.68 -28.07 12.07
C LEU A 539 34.76 -27.95 10.98
N MET A 540 34.64 -27.00 10.05
CA MET A 540 35.59 -26.82 8.95
C MET A 540 37.00 -26.46 9.42
N LYS A 541 37.13 -25.52 10.37
CA LYS A 541 38.43 -25.17 10.94
C LYS A 541 39.02 -26.31 11.77
N GLY A 542 38.19 -27.05 12.51
CA GLY A 542 38.59 -28.25 13.23
C GLY A 542 39.13 -29.32 12.30
N THR A 543 38.48 -29.56 11.16
CA THR A 543 38.94 -30.50 10.14
C THR A 543 40.27 -30.08 9.51
N LEU A 544 40.43 -28.81 9.13
CA LEU A 544 41.70 -28.31 8.60
C LEU A 544 42.83 -28.41 9.65
N SER A 545 42.53 -28.10 10.91
CA SER A 545 43.45 -28.29 12.05
C SER A 545 43.85 -29.74 12.24
N LEU A 546 42.88 -30.68 12.12
CA LEU A 546 43.14 -32.11 12.17
C LEU A 546 44.11 -32.53 11.07
N LEU A 547 43.79 -32.22 9.81
CA LEU A 547 44.62 -32.58 8.66
C LEU A 547 46.05 -32.00 8.80
N SER A 548 46.16 -30.74 9.24
CA SER A 548 47.45 -30.11 9.52
C SER A 548 48.22 -30.82 10.63
N SER A 549 47.55 -31.21 11.71
CA SER A 549 48.17 -31.84 12.88
C SER A 549 48.60 -33.27 12.60
N LEU A 550 47.78 -34.05 11.88
CA LEU A 550 48.15 -35.40 11.42
C LEU A 550 49.34 -35.34 10.46
N ASN A 551 49.31 -34.44 9.48
CA ASN A 551 50.43 -34.25 8.56
C ASN A 551 51.71 -33.80 9.29
N GLY A 552 51.59 -32.86 10.24
CA GLY A 552 52.70 -32.42 11.07
C GLY A 552 53.30 -33.54 11.92
N GLY A 553 52.46 -34.44 12.44
CA GLY A 553 52.89 -35.63 13.17
C GLY A 553 53.70 -36.59 12.30
N ILE A 554 53.23 -36.85 11.06
CA ILE A 554 53.91 -37.71 10.08
C ILE A 554 55.26 -37.10 9.69
N VAL A 555 55.29 -35.83 9.28
CA VAL A 555 56.54 -35.14 8.88
C VAL A 555 57.54 -35.11 10.03
N SER A 556 57.10 -34.77 11.24
CA SER A 556 57.98 -34.76 12.43
C SER A 556 58.52 -36.16 12.76
N SER A 557 57.74 -37.22 12.47
CA SER A 557 58.19 -38.60 12.68
C SER A 557 59.22 -39.01 11.64
N GLU A 558 59.07 -38.59 10.38
CA GLU A 558 60.06 -38.82 9.31
C GLU A 558 61.36 -38.04 9.56
N GLU A 559 61.29 -36.87 10.21
CA GLU A 559 62.44 -36.08 10.65
C GLU A 559 63.04 -36.55 11.98
N GLU A 560 62.57 -37.68 12.53
CA GLU A 560 62.99 -38.26 13.82
C GLU A 560 62.80 -37.32 15.03
N ASN A 561 61.91 -36.32 14.92
CA ASN A 561 61.53 -35.41 16.00
C ASN A 561 60.28 -35.90 16.74
N TYR A 562 60.46 -36.98 17.50
CA TYR A 562 59.36 -37.69 18.16
C TYR A 562 58.59 -36.87 19.21
N GLY A 563 59.24 -35.91 19.86
CA GLY A 563 58.55 -34.99 20.77
C GLY A 563 57.49 -34.15 20.04
N LYS A 564 57.86 -33.56 18.89
CA LYS A 564 56.92 -32.83 18.03
C LYS A 564 55.87 -33.75 17.39
N THR A 565 56.22 -35.00 17.09
CA THR A 565 55.25 -36.00 16.62
C THR A 565 54.13 -36.17 17.65
N VAL A 566 54.46 -36.43 18.93
CA VAL A 566 53.45 -36.60 19.98
C VAL A 566 52.64 -35.33 20.21
N GLU A 567 53.27 -34.16 20.20
CA GLU A 567 52.59 -32.87 20.33
C GLU A 567 51.56 -32.67 19.22
N SER A 568 51.96 -32.87 17.96
CA SER A 568 51.10 -32.72 16.79
C SER A 568 49.96 -33.73 16.81
N LEU A 569 50.25 -35.00 17.13
CA LEU A 569 49.21 -36.04 17.19
C LEU A 569 48.25 -35.89 18.37
N SER A 570 48.69 -35.28 19.48
CA SER A 570 47.80 -34.90 20.57
C SER A 570 46.84 -33.77 20.13
N ALA A 571 47.34 -32.77 19.39
CA ALA A 571 46.50 -31.73 18.79
C ALA A 571 45.51 -32.29 17.75
N ALA A 572 45.92 -33.34 17.00
CA ALA A 572 45.04 -34.07 16.10
C ALA A 572 43.87 -34.71 16.86
N SER A 573 44.13 -35.44 17.95
CA SER A 573 43.09 -36.06 18.78
C SER A 573 42.06 -35.03 19.32
N VAL A 574 42.52 -33.86 19.77
CA VAL A 574 41.62 -32.75 20.19
C VAL A 574 40.78 -32.23 19.03
N SER A 575 41.37 -32.12 17.84
CA SER A 575 40.67 -31.70 16.62
C SER A 575 39.60 -32.72 16.22
N THR A 576 39.87 -34.02 16.35
CA THR A 576 38.90 -35.11 16.10
C THR A 576 37.68 -35.00 17.02
N SER A 577 37.87 -34.82 18.33
CA SER A 577 36.74 -34.61 19.25
C SER A 577 35.96 -33.32 18.96
N THR A 578 36.63 -32.29 18.44
CA THR A 578 35.99 -31.04 18.02
C THR A 578 35.09 -31.27 16.80
N ILE A 579 35.54 -32.07 15.83
CA ILE A 579 34.76 -32.47 14.65
C ILE A 579 33.54 -33.28 15.08
N GLU A 580 33.72 -34.30 15.91
CA GLU A 580 32.64 -35.14 16.42
C GLU A 580 31.54 -34.30 17.09
N SER A 581 31.93 -33.40 17.99
CA SER A 581 30.99 -32.53 18.72
C SER A 581 30.20 -31.56 17.84
N ASN A 582 30.69 -31.25 16.63
CA ASN A 582 30.08 -30.28 15.71
C ASN A 582 29.54 -30.92 14.42
N SER A 583 29.64 -32.24 14.26
CA SER A 583 29.19 -32.98 13.08
C SER A 583 27.67 -33.15 13.00
N ASN A 584 26.97 -33.02 14.14
CA ASN A 584 25.51 -33.13 14.21
C ASN A 584 24.82 -31.85 13.68
N LEU A 585 24.64 -31.80 12.36
CA LEU A 585 23.96 -30.73 11.63
C LEU A 585 22.50 -31.10 11.34
N ASN A 586 21.61 -30.12 11.41
CA ASN A 586 20.18 -30.28 11.16
C ASN A 586 19.84 -30.26 9.66
N ASN A 587 20.65 -29.57 8.85
CA ASN A 587 20.46 -29.52 7.40
C ASN A 587 20.78 -30.88 6.76
N ARG A 588 19.75 -31.49 6.14
CA ARG A 588 19.80 -32.83 5.54
C ARG A 588 20.79 -32.96 4.38
N ASP A 589 21.05 -31.88 3.66
CA ASP A 589 21.94 -31.90 2.50
C ASP A 589 23.41 -32.02 2.92
N ILE A 590 23.74 -31.61 4.15
CA ILE A 590 25.12 -31.60 4.69
C ILE A 590 25.33 -32.53 5.90
N SER A 591 24.26 -32.98 6.56
CA SER A 591 24.37 -33.82 7.75
C SER A 591 25.04 -35.17 7.48
N GLY A 592 24.81 -35.75 6.29
CA GLY A 592 25.47 -36.97 5.84
C GLY A 592 26.99 -36.77 5.75
N TYR A 593 27.42 -35.79 4.96
CA TYR A 593 28.84 -35.42 4.83
C TYR A 593 29.50 -35.13 6.18
N ALA A 594 28.82 -34.40 7.09
CA ALA A 594 29.40 -34.08 8.39
C ALA A 594 29.61 -35.33 9.27
N THR A 595 28.68 -36.28 9.21
CA THR A 595 28.77 -37.55 9.94
C THR A 595 29.86 -38.46 9.36
N ASP A 596 29.90 -38.58 8.03
CA ASP A 596 30.90 -39.38 7.31
C ASP A 596 32.31 -38.81 7.49
N MET A 597 32.44 -37.48 7.47
CA MET A 597 33.69 -36.78 7.79
C MET A 597 34.14 -37.04 9.22
N SER A 598 33.22 -37.04 10.20
CA SER A 598 33.55 -37.33 11.60
C SER A 598 34.02 -38.78 11.78
N ALA A 599 33.35 -39.74 11.14
CA ALA A 599 33.75 -41.15 11.19
C ALA A 599 35.12 -41.35 10.53
N SER A 600 35.35 -40.69 9.38
CA SER A 600 36.63 -40.75 8.66
C SER A 600 37.76 -40.07 9.44
N ALA A 601 37.46 -38.97 10.15
CA ALA A 601 38.40 -38.28 11.03
C ALA A 601 38.83 -39.18 12.19
N ASP A 602 37.89 -39.86 12.84
CA ASP A 602 38.18 -40.80 13.92
C ASP A 602 39.04 -41.97 13.43
N GLN A 603 38.63 -42.61 12.33
CA GLN A 603 39.38 -43.71 11.72
C GLN A 603 40.81 -43.31 11.33
N THR A 604 40.98 -42.20 10.60
CA THR A 604 42.32 -41.77 10.14
C THR A 604 43.20 -41.37 11.31
N THR A 605 42.63 -40.75 12.35
CA THR A 605 43.37 -40.40 13.57
C THR A 605 43.84 -41.65 14.30
N GLU A 606 42.97 -42.67 14.43
CA GLU A 606 43.31 -43.96 15.03
C GLU A 606 44.45 -44.65 14.28
N GLU A 607 44.37 -44.72 12.95
CA GLU A 607 45.39 -45.31 12.08
C GLU A 607 46.76 -44.64 12.28
N VAL A 608 46.82 -43.31 12.17
CA VAL A 608 48.08 -42.54 12.30
C VAL A 608 48.65 -42.65 13.73
N LEU A 609 47.81 -42.53 14.75
CA LEU A 609 48.23 -42.66 16.16
C LEU A 609 48.80 -44.06 16.43
N LEU A 610 48.15 -45.10 15.90
CA LEU A 610 48.55 -46.49 16.14
C LEU A 610 49.90 -46.80 15.48
N ASP A 611 50.12 -46.34 14.26
CA ASP A 611 51.38 -46.56 13.57
C ASP A 611 52.53 -45.78 14.21
N ALA A 612 52.30 -44.52 14.62
CA ALA A 612 53.28 -43.75 15.39
C ALA A 612 53.58 -44.40 16.75
N ALA A 613 52.56 -44.90 17.47
CA ALA A 613 52.75 -45.59 18.75
C ALA A 613 53.58 -46.87 18.60
N LYS A 614 53.30 -47.69 17.57
CA LYS A 614 54.09 -48.89 17.25
C LYS A 614 55.53 -48.55 16.87
N LEU A 615 55.73 -47.50 16.08
CA LEU A 615 57.06 -47.04 15.69
C LEU A 615 57.88 -46.65 16.93
N LEU A 616 57.29 -45.89 17.85
CA LEU A 616 57.93 -45.47 19.09
C LEU A 616 58.19 -46.64 20.05
N GLU A 617 57.25 -47.57 20.17
CA GLU A 617 57.43 -48.82 20.94
C GLU A 617 58.60 -49.65 20.37
N LEU A 618 58.67 -49.78 19.04
CA LEU A 618 59.74 -50.50 18.35
C LEU A 618 61.09 -49.79 18.50
N ARG A 619 61.14 -48.46 18.35
CA ARG A 619 62.35 -47.65 18.58
C ARG A 619 62.86 -47.86 20.01
N GLY A 620 61.97 -47.73 21.00
CA GLY A 620 62.31 -47.95 22.41
C GLY A 620 62.90 -49.34 22.63
N TRP A 621 62.27 -50.38 22.07
CA TRP A 621 62.75 -51.75 22.15
C TRP A 621 64.12 -51.96 21.49
N THR A 622 64.33 -51.42 20.28
CA THR A 622 65.59 -51.54 19.54
C THR A 622 66.74 -50.87 20.29
N ILE A 623 66.54 -49.66 20.80
CA ILE A 623 67.54 -48.96 21.60
C ILE A 623 67.86 -49.74 22.87
N LYS A 624 66.83 -50.20 23.61
CA LYS A 624 67.00 -51.04 24.80
C LYS A 624 67.89 -52.26 24.51
N LYS A 625 67.63 -52.96 23.41
CA LYS A 625 68.40 -54.15 23.01
C LYS A 625 69.83 -53.83 22.59
N ALA A 626 70.05 -52.72 21.89
CA ALA A 626 71.39 -52.26 21.54
C ALA A 626 72.22 -51.95 22.79
N VAL A 627 71.63 -51.25 23.76
CA VAL A 627 72.27 -50.94 25.05
C VAL A 627 72.56 -52.21 25.85
N GLU A 628 71.60 -53.12 26.00
CA GLU A 628 71.80 -54.40 26.70
C GLU A 628 72.94 -55.22 26.08
N HIS A 629 73.02 -55.26 24.74
CA HIS A 629 74.08 -55.97 24.03
C HIS A 629 75.45 -55.31 24.23
N ALA A 630 75.55 -53.99 24.13
CA ALA A 630 76.79 -53.24 24.33
C ALA A 630 77.33 -53.42 25.76
N LEU A 631 76.45 -53.41 26.77
CA LEU A 631 76.80 -53.68 28.16
C LEU A 631 77.29 -55.13 28.35
N ALA A 632 76.61 -56.11 27.75
CA ALA A 632 76.99 -57.52 27.86
C ALA A 632 78.37 -57.82 27.22
N MET A 633 78.71 -57.13 26.14
CA MET A 633 80.01 -57.25 25.47
C MET A 633 81.12 -56.38 26.09
N ASN A 634 80.76 -55.53 27.05
CA ASN A 634 81.65 -54.50 27.62
C ASN A 634 82.30 -53.60 26.54
N ASP A 635 81.60 -53.39 25.42
CA ASP A 635 82.02 -52.54 24.31
C ASP A 635 80.89 -51.57 23.96
N ILE A 636 81.00 -50.36 24.49
CA ILE A 636 80.04 -49.27 24.27
C ILE A 636 80.48 -48.32 23.15
N SER A 637 81.59 -48.61 22.47
CA SER A 637 82.11 -47.73 21.40
C SER A 637 81.23 -47.77 20.16
N GLY A 638 80.53 -48.89 19.94
CA GLY A 638 79.58 -49.07 18.84
C GLY A 638 78.21 -48.42 19.06
N LEU A 639 77.90 -47.89 20.25
CA LEU A 639 76.65 -47.18 20.50
C LEU A 639 76.68 -45.79 19.88
N LYS A 640 75.64 -45.46 19.11
CA LYS A 640 75.36 -44.09 18.65
C LYS A 640 74.90 -43.23 19.83
N ASN A 641 74.98 -41.91 19.68
CA ASN A 641 74.57 -40.97 20.74
C ASN A 641 73.10 -41.15 21.16
N GLU A 642 72.23 -41.52 20.22
CA GLU A 642 70.79 -41.75 20.46
C GLU A 642 70.50 -43.15 21.03
N GLU A 643 71.49 -44.05 21.06
CA GLU A 643 71.33 -45.43 21.55
C GLU A 643 71.68 -45.51 23.04
N ASN A 644 70.85 -44.87 23.87
CA ASN A 644 71.03 -44.78 25.30
C ASN A 644 69.74 -45.09 26.09
N VAL A 645 69.86 -45.32 27.39
CA VAL A 645 68.73 -45.73 28.25
C VAL A 645 67.64 -44.65 28.31
N LEU A 646 68.01 -43.37 28.41
CA LEU A 646 67.08 -42.25 28.48
C LEU A 646 66.22 -42.14 27.21
N GLU A 647 66.83 -42.22 26.03
CA GLU A 647 66.14 -42.18 24.74
C GLU A 647 65.16 -43.36 24.56
N SER A 648 65.53 -44.55 25.05
CA SER A 648 64.62 -45.70 25.10
C SER A 648 63.43 -45.44 26.04
N ALA A 649 63.68 -44.92 27.24
CA ALA A 649 62.64 -44.60 28.21
C ALA A 649 61.65 -43.55 27.67
N ILE A 650 62.16 -42.48 27.06
CA ILE A 650 61.37 -41.42 26.42
C ILE A 650 60.52 -42.00 25.28
N SER A 651 61.09 -42.88 24.44
CA SER A 651 60.34 -43.54 23.36
C SER A 651 59.14 -44.33 23.89
N TYR A 652 59.31 -45.09 24.97
CA TYR A 652 58.21 -45.79 25.63
C TYR A 652 57.19 -44.85 26.29
N GLN A 653 57.62 -43.74 26.87
CA GLN A 653 56.70 -42.72 27.41
C GLN A 653 55.85 -42.09 26.30
N TYR A 654 56.46 -41.76 25.16
CA TYR A 654 55.75 -41.26 23.99
C TYR A 654 54.77 -42.28 23.42
N ALA A 655 55.19 -43.55 23.27
CA ALA A 655 54.28 -44.62 22.88
C ALA A 655 53.10 -44.76 23.86
N ALA A 656 53.35 -44.68 25.17
CA ALA A 656 52.31 -44.73 26.19
C ALA A 656 51.30 -43.57 26.09
N MET A 657 51.76 -42.36 25.76
CA MET A 657 50.89 -41.20 25.54
C MET A 657 49.95 -41.45 24.36
N LEU A 658 50.49 -41.90 23.22
CA LEU A 658 49.69 -42.19 22.02
C LEU A 658 48.72 -43.36 22.23
N TYR A 659 49.16 -44.45 22.87
CA TYR A 659 48.25 -45.55 23.26
C TYR A 659 47.17 -45.10 24.25
N GLY A 660 47.45 -44.07 25.06
CA GLY A 660 46.46 -43.44 25.92
C GLY A 660 45.37 -42.71 25.14
N LEU A 661 45.72 -42.00 24.07
CA LEU A 661 44.77 -41.35 23.17
C LEU A 661 43.92 -42.37 22.40
N LEU A 662 44.52 -43.52 22.03
CA LEU A 662 43.83 -44.67 21.42
C LEU A 662 42.95 -45.47 22.39
N ASN A 663 42.89 -45.09 23.67
CA ASN A 663 42.22 -45.85 24.73
C ASN A 663 42.68 -47.33 24.85
N ASN A 664 43.91 -47.64 24.39
CA ASN A 664 44.48 -48.98 24.47
C ASN A 664 45.18 -49.17 25.82
N ARG A 665 44.40 -49.55 26.83
CA ARG A 665 44.87 -49.66 28.22
C ARG A 665 46.02 -50.65 28.40
N GLU A 666 45.99 -51.79 27.71
CA GLU A 666 47.01 -52.84 27.83
C GLU A 666 48.37 -52.33 27.34
N LYS A 667 48.41 -51.83 26.11
CA LYS A 667 49.65 -51.32 25.49
C LYS A 667 50.20 -50.09 26.20
N ARG A 668 49.32 -49.19 26.65
CA ARG A 668 49.72 -48.05 27.47
C ARG A 668 50.41 -48.50 28.76
N LEU A 669 49.79 -49.41 29.53
CA LEU A 669 50.36 -49.86 30.80
C LEU A 669 51.67 -50.61 30.61
N GLY A 670 51.78 -51.44 29.55
CA GLY A 670 53.03 -52.10 29.19
C GLY A 670 54.14 -51.10 28.88
N SER A 671 53.84 -50.06 28.09
CA SER A 671 54.82 -49.02 27.74
C SER A 671 55.22 -48.16 28.95
N VAL A 672 54.27 -47.80 29.82
CA VAL A 672 54.58 -47.09 31.08
C VAL A 672 55.48 -47.93 31.98
N HIS A 673 55.21 -49.23 32.09
CA HIS A 673 56.02 -50.14 32.91
C HIS A 673 57.45 -50.24 32.39
N GLU A 674 57.63 -50.48 31.09
CA GLU A 674 58.95 -50.55 30.46
C GLU A 674 59.71 -49.23 30.55
N GLY A 675 59.03 -48.11 30.29
CA GLY A 675 59.62 -46.77 30.44
C GLY A 675 60.08 -46.49 31.87
N SER A 676 59.31 -46.92 32.89
CA SER A 676 59.69 -46.76 34.30
C SER A 676 60.92 -47.60 34.66
N LEU A 677 60.98 -48.86 34.21
CA LEU A 677 62.15 -49.72 34.44
C LEU A 677 63.43 -49.12 33.84
N LEU A 678 63.31 -48.52 32.65
CA LEU A 678 64.44 -47.86 32.00
C LEU A 678 64.82 -46.55 32.71
N MET A 679 63.85 -45.79 33.22
CA MET A 679 64.15 -44.59 34.00
C MET A 679 64.84 -44.93 35.33
N ASP A 680 64.40 -45.99 36.01
CA ASP A 680 65.10 -46.50 37.21
C ASP A 680 66.54 -46.92 36.85
N LYS A 681 66.74 -47.53 35.67
CA LYS A 681 68.07 -47.91 35.19
C LYS A 681 68.93 -46.70 34.83
N HIS A 682 68.34 -45.67 34.24
CA HIS A 682 69.00 -44.40 33.97
C HIS A 682 69.54 -43.80 35.28
N ASP A 683 68.68 -43.67 36.28
CA ASP A 683 69.03 -43.06 37.56
C ASP A 683 70.11 -43.87 38.31
N GLU A 684 70.06 -45.20 38.24
CA GLU A 684 71.10 -46.10 38.74
C GLU A 684 72.45 -45.80 38.07
N LEU A 685 72.49 -45.74 36.72
CA LEU A 685 73.72 -45.50 35.96
C LEU A 685 74.31 -44.11 36.22
N VAL A 686 73.46 -43.07 36.31
CA VAL A 686 73.87 -41.69 36.62
C VAL A 686 74.43 -41.60 38.04
N SER A 687 73.77 -42.24 39.00
CA SER A 687 74.23 -42.30 40.40
C SER A 687 75.58 -43.01 40.51
N ASP A 688 75.73 -44.17 39.87
CA ASP A 688 76.97 -44.93 39.83
C ASP A 688 78.12 -44.13 39.20
N ALA A 689 77.85 -43.42 38.10
CA ALA A 689 78.83 -42.58 37.42
C ALA A 689 79.28 -41.41 38.30
N ALA A 690 78.35 -40.79 39.02
CA ALA A 690 78.66 -39.72 39.97
C ALA A 690 79.52 -40.23 41.14
N GLU A 691 79.23 -41.42 41.68
CA GLU A 691 80.05 -42.04 42.73
C GLU A 691 81.47 -42.35 42.24
N LEU A 692 81.62 -42.81 40.99
CA LEU A 692 82.93 -43.03 40.37
C LEU A 692 83.73 -41.74 40.23
N ARG A 693 83.10 -40.62 39.86
CA ARG A 693 83.77 -39.30 39.85
C ARG A 693 84.23 -38.88 41.24
N ILE A 694 83.39 -39.05 42.26
CA ILE A 694 83.76 -38.76 43.66
C ILE A 694 84.96 -39.64 44.08
N LYS A 695 84.97 -40.93 43.70
CA LYS A 695 86.12 -41.82 43.96
C LYS A 695 87.38 -41.38 43.24
N ALA A 696 87.27 -40.89 42.00
CA ALA A 696 88.41 -40.33 41.26
C ALA A 696 88.96 -39.08 41.95
N ASP A 697 88.09 -38.14 42.34
CA ASP A 697 88.49 -36.90 43.03
C ASP A 697 89.16 -37.19 44.38
N ASN A 698 88.66 -38.17 45.13
CA ASN A 698 89.27 -38.61 46.38
C ASN A 698 90.66 -39.23 46.15
N ALA A 699 90.82 -40.08 45.13
CA ALA A 699 92.12 -40.66 44.78
C ALA A 699 93.13 -39.57 44.37
N LEU A 700 92.70 -38.55 43.62
CA LEU A 700 93.54 -37.42 43.23
C LEU A 700 93.91 -36.52 44.40
N SER A 701 92.95 -36.20 45.26
CA SER A 701 93.16 -35.33 46.42
C SER A 701 94.14 -35.99 47.39
N ASN A 702 93.95 -37.28 47.68
CA ASN A 702 94.87 -38.05 48.53
C ASN A 702 96.29 -38.06 47.97
N SER A 703 96.45 -38.21 46.65
CA SER A 703 97.78 -38.20 46.02
C SER A 703 98.41 -36.80 46.00
N LYS A 704 97.62 -35.75 45.76
CA LYS A 704 98.09 -34.35 45.82
C LYS A 704 98.54 -33.93 47.21
N GLU A 705 97.94 -34.47 48.26
CA GLU A 705 98.30 -34.17 49.66
C GLU A 705 99.49 -35.00 50.16
N ASN A 706 99.54 -36.29 49.83
CA ASN A 706 100.51 -37.21 50.42
C ASN A 706 101.74 -37.49 49.54
N ASP A 707 101.60 -37.49 48.21
CA ASP A 707 102.69 -37.88 47.29
C ASP A 707 103.38 -36.67 46.62
N LEU A 708 102.72 -35.50 46.57
CA LEU A 708 103.18 -34.33 45.83
C LEU A 708 103.54 -33.16 46.76
N ILE A 709 104.58 -32.42 46.38
CA ILE A 709 104.97 -31.18 47.06
C ILE A 709 104.48 -29.99 46.24
N ARG A 710 103.77 -29.08 46.90
CA ARG A 710 103.27 -27.84 46.28
C ARG A 710 104.33 -26.73 46.33
N ILE A 711 104.73 -26.22 45.17
CA ILE A 711 105.60 -25.05 45.04
C ILE A 711 104.86 -23.98 44.21
N GLY A 712 104.30 -22.99 44.89
CA GLY A 712 103.39 -22.02 44.26
C GLY A 712 102.11 -22.70 43.77
N ASP A 713 101.85 -22.61 42.47
CA ASP A 713 100.71 -23.28 41.81
C ASP A 713 101.06 -24.64 41.19
N LEU A 714 102.34 -25.06 41.27
CA LEU A 714 102.82 -26.32 40.71
C LEU A 714 102.83 -27.43 41.77
N HIS A 715 102.26 -28.58 41.42
CA HIS A 715 102.40 -29.82 42.19
C HIS A 715 103.53 -30.65 41.59
N LEU A 716 104.55 -30.95 42.38
CA LEU A 716 105.76 -31.63 41.93
C LEU A 716 105.96 -32.91 42.70
N LEU A 717 106.18 -34.01 41.98
CA LEU A 717 106.72 -35.22 42.55
C LEU A 717 108.24 -35.03 42.66
N LEU A 718 108.77 -34.93 43.89
CA LEU A 718 110.21 -34.75 44.15
C LEU A 718 110.82 -35.93 44.91
N ASN A 719 110.01 -36.66 45.68
CA ASN A 719 110.43 -37.84 46.42
C ASN A 719 110.31 -39.11 45.55
N PRO A 720 111.41 -39.80 45.22
CA PRO A 720 111.35 -41.01 44.42
C PRO A 720 110.60 -42.18 45.06
N TYR A 721 110.46 -42.20 46.40
CA TYR A 721 109.73 -43.26 47.11
C TYR A 721 108.20 -43.17 46.94
N ASP A 722 107.69 -41.98 46.60
CA ASP A 722 106.25 -41.73 46.44
C ASP A 722 105.80 -41.92 44.96
N TYR A 723 106.71 -42.37 44.09
CA TYR A 723 106.43 -42.56 42.66
C TYR A 723 105.37 -43.61 42.39
N ASP A 724 105.46 -44.77 43.06
CA ASP A 724 104.55 -45.88 42.85
C ASP A 724 103.14 -45.56 43.37
N THR A 725 103.04 -44.90 44.55
CA THR A 725 101.77 -44.48 45.15
C THR A 725 101.07 -43.39 44.34
N PHE A 726 101.82 -42.41 43.83
CA PHE A 726 101.32 -41.41 42.89
C PHE A 726 100.79 -42.05 41.61
N LEU A 727 101.59 -42.92 40.98
CA LEU A 727 101.24 -43.53 39.70
C LEU A 727 100.00 -44.42 39.83
N GLU A 728 99.88 -45.17 40.92
CA GLU A 728 98.72 -46.01 41.23
C GLU A 728 97.46 -45.14 41.44
N SER A 729 97.55 -44.09 42.26
CA SER A 729 96.41 -43.20 42.55
C SER A 729 95.88 -42.50 41.30
N TYR A 730 96.78 -41.97 40.45
CA TYR A 730 96.38 -41.35 39.18
C TYR A 730 95.84 -42.37 38.17
N LYS A 731 96.39 -43.58 38.09
CA LYS A 731 95.83 -44.65 37.25
C LYS A 731 94.45 -45.11 37.72
N MET A 732 94.24 -45.17 39.03
CA MET A 732 92.93 -45.50 39.62
C MET A 732 91.91 -44.41 39.33
N ALA A 733 92.27 -43.14 39.48
CA ALA A 733 91.43 -42.01 39.10
C ALA A 733 91.10 -42.01 37.60
N GLU A 734 92.08 -42.30 36.73
CA GLU A 734 91.84 -42.48 35.28
C GLU A 734 90.82 -43.59 35.01
N ARG A 735 90.95 -44.74 35.70
CA ARG A 735 90.03 -45.87 35.53
C ARG A 735 88.61 -45.51 35.98
N TYR A 736 88.47 -44.82 37.11
CA TYR A 736 87.17 -44.38 37.62
C TYR A 736 86.50 -43.36 36.69
N LEU A 737 87.24 -42.38 36.17
CA LEU A 737 86.70 -41.42 35.20
C LEU A 737 86.35 -42.10 33.87
N GLU A 738 87.16 -43.05 33.38
CA GLU A 738 86.83 -43.82 32.17
C GLU A 738 85.54 -44.64 32.36
N GLU A 739 85.36 -45.28 33.51
CA GLU A 739 84.14 -46.02 33.84
C GLU A 739 82.93 -45.09 34.03
N ALA A 740 83.12 -43.91 34.63
CA ALA A 740 82.09 -42.90 34.77
C ALA A 740 81.62 -42.34 33.42
N THR A 741 82.55 -42.01 32.51
CA THR A 741 82.22 -41.60 31.13
C THR A 741 81.40 -42.67 30.43
N LYS A 742 81.77 -43.96 30.56
CA LYS A 742 81.00 -45.07 29.98
C LYS A 742 79.58 -45.13 30.53
N LYS A 743 79.41 -45.01 31.85
CA LYS A 743 78.08 -45.05 32.49
C LYS A 743 77.20 -43.86 32.12
N TYR A 744 77.73 -42.63 32.09
CA TYR A 744 76.98 -41.46 31.62
C TYR A 744 76.59 -41.56 30.13
N LYS A 745 77.49 -42.08 29.29
CA LYS A 745 77.19 -42.29 27.87
C LYS A 745 76.06 -43.30 27.68
N VAL A 746 76.08 -44.40 28.42
CA VAL A 746 75.02 -45.43 28.36
C VAL A 746 73.70 -44.94 28.96
N SER A 747 73.75 -44.16 30.04
CA SER A 747 72.52 -43.58 30.62
C SER A 747 71.86 -42.63 29.63
N GLY A 748 72.64 -41.85 28.88
CA GLY A 748 72.15 -40.82 27.95
C GLY A 748 72.48 -39.40 28.40
N GLU A 749 73.23 -39.25 29.50
CA GLU A 749 73.71 -37.96 30.00
C GLU A 749 74.96 -37.52 29.22
N LEU A 750 74.81 -37.27 27.92
CA LEU A 750 75.92 -37.01 27.00
C LEU A 750 76.76 -35.80 27.41
N LEU A 751 76.14 -34.73 27.91
CA LEU A 751 76.87 -33.55 28.39
C LEU A 751 77.77 -33.88 29.60
N LEU A 752 77.30 -34.73 30.51
CA LEU A 752 78.10 -35.19 31.64
C LEU A 752 79.18 -36.16 31.18
N ALA A 753 78.89 -37.01 30.19
CA ALA A 753 79.87 -37.91 29.59
C ALA A 753 81.03 -37.11 28.96
N ASP A 754 80.72 -36.13 28.11
CA ASP A 754 81.70 -35.27 27.43
C ASP A 754 82.56 -34.50 28.43
N LYS A 755 81.93 -33.91 29.47
CA LYS A 755 82.66 -33.21 30.54
C LYS A 755 83.58 -34.16 31.31
N THR A 756 83.13 -35.39 31.59
CA THR A 756 83.94 -36.38 32.30
C THR A 756 85.09 -36.89 31.42
N GLU A 757 84.89 -36.98 30.11
CA GLU A 757 85.94 -37.32 29.14
C GLU A 757 87.00 -36.21 29.00
N GLU A 758 86.57 -34.95 29.06
CA GLU A 758 87.47 -33.80 29.15
C GLU A 758 88.31 -33.87 30.44
N ASP A 759 87.67 -34.11 31.58
CA ASP A 759 88.34 -34.29 32.89
C ASP A 759 89.38 -35.44 32.82
N LEU A 760 89.02 -36.57 32.21
CA LEU A 760 89.93 -37.71 32.00
C LEU A 760 91.14 -37.33 31.13
N THR A 761 90.92 -36.55 30.07
CA THR A 761 91.97 -36.12 29.15
C THR A 761 92.92 -35.14 29.83
N ASN A 762 92.38 -34.19 30.59
CA ASN A 762 93.12 -33.25 31.42
C ASN A 762 93.95 -34.00 32.47
N LEU A 763 93.38 -34.99 33.12
CA LEU A 763 94.07 -35.83 34.09
C LEU A 763 95.25 -36.59 33.48
N LYS A 764 95.07 -37.21 32.31
CA LYS A 764 96.14 -37.88 31.55
C LYS A 764 97.25 -36.91 31.14
N GLY A 765 96.90 -35.65 30.89
CA GLY A 765 97.82 -34.55 30.60
C GLY A 765 98.61 -34.14 31.85
N GLU A 766 97.92 -33.88 32.96
CA GLU A 766 98.49 -33.53 34.26
C GLU A 766 99.49 -34.60 34.71
N ARG A 767 99.11 -35.88 34.66
CA ARG A 767 100.00 -37.00 34.99
C ARG A 767 101.27 -36.99 34.14
N ARG A 768 101.15 -36.82 32.82
CA ARG A 768 102.31 -36.78 31.90
C ARG A 768 103.23 -35.61 32.21
N PHE A 769 102.67 -34.45 32.53
CA PHE A 769 103.43 -33.26 32.89
C PHE A 769 104.20 -33.46 34.20
N ILE A 770 103.54 -33.96 35.26
CA ILE A 770 104.17 -34.25 36.55
C ILE A 770 105.29 -35.29 36.37
N LEU A 771 105.06 -36.37 35.63
CA LEU A 771 106.08 -37.39 35.34
C LEU A 771 107.27 -36.82 34.58
N SER A 772 107.04 -35.95 33.58
CA SER A 772 108.14 -35.30 32.85
C SER A 772 109.00 -34.42 33.77
N LEU A 773 108.37 -33.66 34.66
CA LEU A 773 109.08 -32.85 35.65
C LEU A 773 109.82 -33.70 36.67
N PHE A 774 109.24 -34.81 37.11
CA PHE A 774 109.90 -35.79 37.97
C PHE A 774 111.18 -36.34 37.32
N PHE A 775 111.13 -36.75 36.05
CA PHE A 775 112.33 -37.24 35.35
C PHE A 775 113.42 -36.16 35.18
N ILE A 776 113.02 -34.90 34.97
CA ILE A 776 113.95 -33.76 34.97
C ILE A 776 114.57 -33.56 36.36
N ALA A 777 113.76 -33.59 37.43
CA ALA A 777 114.22 -33.47 38.80
C ALA A 777 115.17 -34.61 39.20
N CYS A 778 114.86 -35.86 38.85
CA CYS A 778 115.75 -37.00 39.01
C CYS A 778 117.08 -36.82 38.26
N SER A 779 117.03 -36.25 37.05
CA SER A 779 118.25 -35.93 36.28
C SER A 779 119.10 -34.87 36.99
N VAL A 780 118.48 -33.82 37.55
CA VAL A 780 119.16 -32.80 38.38
C VAL A 780 119.72 -33.40 39.66
N TYR A 781 118.98 -34.25 40.38
CA TYR A 781 119.48 -34.98 41.55
C TYR A 781 120.66 -35.87 41.19
N GLY A 782 120.60 -36.57 40.05
CA GLY A 782 121.71 -37.35 39.50
C GLY A 782 122.93 -36.48 39.24
N VAL A 783 122.77 -35.32 38.59
CA VAL A 783 123.87 -34.37 38.34
C VAL A 783 124.44 -33.81 39.65
N LEU A 784 123.60 -33.41 40.61
CA LEU A 784 124.03 -32.91 41.92
C LEU A 784 124.78 -33.98 42.71
N PHE A 785 124.28 -35.22 42.71
CA PHE A 785 124.92 -36.37 43.35
C PHE A 785 126.27 -36.70 42.69
N ILE A 786 126.34 -36.71 41.37
CA ILE A 786 127.60 -36.84 40.63
C ILE A 786 128.54 -35.69 40.97
N SER A 787 128.05 -34.44 41.05
CA SER A 787 128.89 -33.29 41.41
C SER A 787 129.40 -33.37 42.85
N ALA A 788 128.57 -33.87 43.78
CA ALA A 788 128.94 -34.08 45.17
C ALA A 788 129.97 -35.20 45.27
N LEU A 789 129.81 -36.30 44.55
CA LEU A 789 130.81 -37.36 44.41
C LEU A 789 132.11 -36.82 43.84
N VAL A 790 132.07 -36.06 42.74
CA VAL A 790 133.26 -35.43 42.13
C VAL A 790 133.93 -34.47 43.10
N ARG A 791 133.16 -33.68 43.87
CA ARG A 791 133.68 -32.76 44.89
C ARG A 791 134.27 -33.48 46.09
N ILE A 792 133.64 -34.57 46.54
CA ILE A 792 134.17 -35.43 47.61
C ILE A 792 135.46 -36.09 47.12
N ILE A 793 135.47 -36.72 45.94
CA ILE A 793 136.66 -37.33 45.34
C ILE A 793 137.77 -36.30 45.15
N GLY A 794 137.45 -35.11 44.63
CA GLY A 794 138.39 -34.00 44.45
C GLY A 794 138.92 -33.44 45.76
N GLY A 795 138.06 -33.29 46.78
CA GLY A 795 138.46 -32.89 48.13
C GLY A 795 139.29 -33.94 48.85
N SER A 796 138.97 -35.22 48.68
CA SER A 796 139.76 -36.35 49.16
C SER A 796 141.11 -36.43 48.45
N MET A 797 141.17 -36.16 47.14
CA MET A 797 142.43 -36.06 46.41
C MET A 797 143.27 -34.86 46.84
N ALA A 798 142.67 -33.70 47.09
CA ALA A 798 143.35 -32.53 47.64
C ALA A 798 143.89 -32.80 49.06
N TYR A 799 143.09 -33.46 49.90
CA TYR A 799 143.51 -33.91 51.23
C TYR A 799 144.65 -34.94 51.19
N MET A 800 144.59 -35.91 50.26
CA MET A 800 145.66 -36.88 50.04
C MET A 800 146.94 -36.21 49.53
N ARG A 801 146.83 -35.18 48.69
CA ARG A 801 147.96 -34.37 48.23
C ARG A 801 148.59 -33.54 49.35
N ASP A 802 147.79 -32.91 50.20
CA ASP A 802 148.26 -32.19 51.40
C ASP A 802 148.89 -33.15 52.43
N MET A 803 148.39 -34.39 52.55
CA MET A 803 149.00 -35.44 53.38
C MET A 803 150.34 -35.92 52.81
N TYR A 804 150.46 -36.05 51.48
CA TYR A 804 151.73 -36.35 50.81
C TYR A 804 152.74 -35.21 50.95
N GLU A 805 152.30 -33.95 50.87
CA GLU A 805 153.14 -32.77 51.11
C GLU A 805 153.54 -32.64 52.61
N ARG A 806 152.73 -33.14 53.55
CA ARG A 806 153.09 -33.26 54.99
C ARG A 806 154.06 -34.40 55.29
N GLU A 807 153.99 -35.53 54.59
CA GLU A 807 154.95 -36.65 54.76
C GLU A 807 156.30 -36.38 54.07
N VAL A 808 156.35 -35.49 53.07
CA VAL A 808 157.59 -35.09 52.37
C VAL A 808 158.21 -33.80 52.95
N GLY A 809 157.47 -33.05 53.78
CA GLY A 809 157.84 -31.70 54.24
C GLY A 809 158.58 -31.56 55.58
N ASP A 810 158.82 -32.62 56.36
CA ASP A 810 159.48 -32.50 57.69
C ASP A 810 160.66 -33.48 57.93
N LEU A 811 161.36 -33.83 56.85
CA LEU A 811 162.72 -34.38 56.90
C LEU A 811 163.68 -33.48 56.10
N LEU A 812 164.37 -32.61 56.87
CA LEU A 812 165.59 -31.84 56.58
C LEU A 812 165.39 -30.42 56.01
N VAL A 813 165.59 -29.39 56.85
CA VAL A 813 166.87 -28.69 57.08
C VAL A 813 166.81 -27.91 58.42
N THR A 814 167.94 -27.90 59.14
CA THR A 814 168.36 -27.07 60.30
C THR A 814 167.44 -25.99 60.85
#